data_AF-A0AAJ2T8P4-F1
#
_entry.id   AF-A0AAJ2T8P4-F1
#
_cell.length_a   1.000
_cell.length_b   1.000
_cell.length_c   1.000
_cell.angle_alpha   90.00
_cell.angle_beta   90.00
_cell.angle_gamma   90.00
#
_symmetry.space_group_name_H-M   'P 1'
#
loop_
_entity.id
_entity.type
_entity.pdbx_description
1 polymer ?
#
loop_
_entity_poly.entity_id
_entity_poly.type
_entity_poly.pdbx_seq_one_letter_code
_entity_poly.pdbx_strand_id
1 'polypeptide(L)'
;MKRLSRVIIIIAMTLVSLTAVSCGEESDDALLTGVFTKTGVDLGEGFWTNGTLAFSDGKLCVVGELRDDNSPAMAVVNTADMTVSVEKLPTSGSASDLAVGNDAVLCVVNRFDEEAFRTVFTLECVKDGNVVFSLAADDVFDLGENFWGNVLAAAGDGCWYAAGNKTFAVISSDGTTERTEELPEQASGIAVDRNGTLHVWGMGYHMILSDGRLENSSEWLDAAGSGSLFFGEGHDFYRTDENGIGYGDLTENGVDTGEIMNFVNSSLVGSGNRKLVLADPETIYMYGSDGVGGERGLWKYTKTDDRLLTDMKVVKVTYIENGRNMIPLAAVKFNQSQNEYYIKCEEYASKNSTGDWQSLMSRLDADIVAGKVGDIISMNDPDSITKYASKGLFTDLYELPGFGKDKIFGCVSEAMERDGILAAIPQEFVLNTLAVQKGTVGEDFDVGKIIELAKNSGGKRLFMAINRAAVNGQLLNSVLYECVDVSAGKCDFSSGAFTDYLDYLMTLPENDEDAMYDGANHYAAGEIMFYQARIGAISDYAMTMNIFGDAGADICGYPSRDGGRAELSAGSYYSVVKKSRVKDGAAAFLNYLLSPDCTIDDARGMREIPSLKATMKAWEESEGKMYYYFYKNNINRWSADTNPIDETEMGEPGVCVKVDRELFDSFYEYLDGAHVFGNMPQSITDIVVEEMDAFLSSAKSASETADIISNRVSLYLSEKN
;
A
#
# COMPACT_ATOMS: atom_id res chain seq x y z
N MET A 1 49.83 -54.84 -19.19
CA MET A 1 48.49 -55.19 -19.72
C MET A 1 47.45 -55.01 -18.63
N LYS A 2 46.49 -54.12 -18.87
CA LYS A 2 45.29 -53.80 -18.05
C LYS A 2 45.51 -53.32 -16.61
N ARG A 3 45.74 -52.00 -16.46
CA ARG A 3 45.27 -51.12 -15.37
C ARG A 3 45.85 -49.71 -15.57
N LEU A 4 45.27 -48.92 -16.48
CA LEU A 4 45.54 -47.48 -16.62
C LEU A 4 44.54 -46.90 -17.64
N SER A 5 43.29 -46.69 -17.21
CA SER A 5 42.25 -45.99 -17.96
C SER A 5 41.02 -45.80 -17.07
N ARG A 6 41.04 -44.77 -16.23
CA ARG A 6 39.88 -44.14 -15.52
C ARG A 6 40.36 -43.01 -14.59
N VAL A 7 41.05 -41.99 -15.13
CA VAL A 7 41.36 -40.72 -14.40
C VAL A 7 41.29 -39.48 -15.32
N ILE A 8 40.61 -39.53 -16.47
CA ILE A 8 40.45 -38.34 -17.35
C ILE A 8 38.99 -38.23 -17.80
N ILE A 9 38.05 -38.05 -16.85
CA ILE A 9 36.67 -37.53 -17.08
C ILE A 9 36.18 -36.77 -15.82
N ILE A 10 37.04 -35.98 -15.15
CA ILE A 10 36.61 -35.06 -14.06
C ILE A 10 37.22 -33.64 -14.22
N ILE A 11 37.99 -33.37 -15.28
CA ILE A 11 38.54 -32.02 -15.56
C ILE A 11 38.17 -31.61 -17.00
N ALA A 12 36.87 -31.68 -17.32
CA ALA A 12 36.32 -31.22 -18.59
C ALA A 12 34.89 -30.65 -18.45
N MET A 13 34.54 -30.15 -17.24
CA MET A 13 33.38 -29.29 -16.97
C MET A 13 33.80 -27.98 -16.29
N THR A 14 35.06 -27.57 -16.52
CA THR A 14 35.61 -26.27 -16.16
C THR A 14 36.38 -25.81 -17.39
N LEU A 15 36.03 -24.64 -17.92
CA LEU A 15 36.46 -24.05 -19.21
C LEU A 15 35.78 -24.60 -20.48
N VAL A 16 34.59 -24.09 -20.82
CA VAL A 16 34.24 -23.40 -22.10
C VAL A 16 32.93 -22.66 -21.81
N SER A 17 32.96 -21.40 -21.37
CA SER A 17 32.56 -20.29 -22.24
C SER A 17 33.23 -18.98 -21.79
N LEU A 18 34.56 -18.90 -21.96
CA LEU A 18 35.32 -17.67 -21.83
C LEU A 18 35.90 -17.31 -23.21
N THR A 19 35.02 -16.92 -24.14
CA THR A 19 35.39 -16.13 -25.33
C THR A 19 34.19 -15.33 -25.83
N ALA A 20 33.86 -14.26 -25.11
CA ALA A 20 33.28 -13.05 -25.69
C ALA A 20 33.66 -11.86 -24.78
N VAL A 21 34.97 -11.60 -24.67
CA VAL A 21 35.43 -10.30 -24.19
C VAL A 21 35.18 -9.30 -25.31
N SER A 22 34.03 -8.63 -25.24
CA SER A 22 33.91 -7.24 -25.69
C SER A 22 33.35 -6.43 -24.52
N CYS A 23 34.26 -5.77 -23.80
CA CYS A 23 34.03 -4.65 -22.88
C CYS A 23 32.64 -4.51 -22.22
N GLY A 24 32.54 -5.02 -21.00
CA GLY A 24 31.58 -4.61 -19.98
C GLY A 24 31.86 -5.45 -18.74
N GLU A 25 32.09 -4.83 -17.59
CA GLU A 25 32.06 -5.54 -16.30
C GLU A 25 30.73 -6.33 -16.24
N GLU A 26 30.77 -7.65 -16.06
CA GLU A 26 29.58 -8.39 -15.65
C GLU A 26 29.22 -7.84 -14.27
N SER A 27 28.20 -6.98 -14.22
CA SER A 27 27.80 -6.33 -12.98
C SER A 27 27.13 -7.36 -12.05
N ASP A 28 27.32 -7.22 -10.73
CA ASP A 28 26.63 -7.97 -9.66
C ASP A 28 25.10 -8.02 -9.83
N ASP A 29 24.55 -7.22 -10.75
CA ASP A 29 23.14 -7.08 -11.04
C ASP A 29 22.51 -8.33 -11.66
N ALA A 30 23.31 -9.14 -12.38
CA ALA A 30 22.83 -10.36 -13.04
C ALA A 30 22.70 -11.57 -12.10
N LEU A 31 23.27 -11.51 -10.90
CA LEU A 31 23.16 -12.59 -9.91
C LEU A 31 21.91 -12.39 -9.06
N LEU A 32 21.09 -13.44 -8.99
CA LEU A 32 19.98 -13.55 -8.04
C LEU A 32 20.41 -14.40 -6.85
N THR A 33 20.37 -13.79 -5.68
CA THR A 33 20.62 -14.44 -4.38
C THR A 33 19.31 -14.70 -3.65
N GLY A 34 19.37 -15.57 -2.64
CA GLY A 34 18.21 -15.88 -1.79
C GLY A 34 17.07 -16.52 -2.58
N VAL A 35 17.40 -17.37 -3.56
CA VAL A 35 16.45 -18.00 -4.47
C VAL A 35 15.93 -19.30 -3.86
N PHE A 36 14.61 -19.40 -3.75
CA PHE A 36 13.91 -20.60 -3.32
C PHE A 36 12.94 -21.08 -4.39
N THR A 37 12.77 -22.40 -4.46
CA THR A 37 11.71 -23.03 -5.26
C THR A 37 10.61 -23.52 -4.35
N LYS A 38 9.36 -23.43 -4.83
CA LYS A 38 8.18 -23.81 -4.05
C LYS A 38 7.54 -25.09 -4.57
N THR A 39 7.02 -25.89 -3.65
CA THR A 39 6.17 -27.06 -3.92
C THR A 39 4.96 -27.05 -3.00
N GLY A 40 3.77 -27.31 -3.54
CA GLY A 40 2.55 -27.43 -2.74
C GLY A 40 2.64 -28.59 -1.76
N VAL A 41 2.19 -28.37 -0.52
CA VAL A 41 2.04 -29.42 0.50
C VAL A 41 0.60 -29.89 0.46
N ASP A 42 0.39 -31.12 0.01
CA ASP A 42 -0.93 -31.75 0.00
C ASP A 42 -1.32 -32.19 1.42
N LEU A 43 -2.35 -31.54 1.98
CA LEU A 43 -2.90 -31.86 3.30
C LEU A 43 -4.06 -32.87 3.21
N GLY A 44 -4.40 -33.35 2.01
CA GLY A 44 -5.52 -34.24 1.72
C GLY A 44 -6.83 -33.51 1.40
N GLU A 45 -7.64 -34.09 0.52
CA GLU A 45 -8.89 -33.49 0.02
C GLU A 45 -9.94 -33.20 1.12
N GLY A 46 -9.89 -33.94 2.23
CA GLY A 46 -10.83 -33.82 3.34
C GLY A 46 -10.49 -32.74 4.37
N PHE A 47 -9.41 -31.98 4.17
CA PHE A 47 -8.93 -30.98 5.13
C PHE A 47 -8.87 -29.58 4.50
N TRP A 48 -9.14 -28.56 5.29
CA TRP A 48 -8.93 -27.16 4.95
C TRP A 48 -8.22 -26.48 6.12
N THR A 49 -7.17 -25.70 5.85
CA THR A 49 -6.40 -25.02 6.90
C THR A 49 -6.81 -23.55 7.04
N ASN A 50 -6.81 -23.06 8.28
CA ASN A 50 -6.96 -21.64 8.59
C ASN A 50 -5.62 -20.86 8.55
N GLY A 51 -4.51 -21.57 8.29
CA GLY A 51 -3.16 -21.01 8.20
C GLY A 51 -2.36 -21.04 9.49
N THR A 52 -2.88 -21.53 10.61
CA THR A 52 -2.09 -21.65 11.85
C THR A 52 -1.13 -22.82 11.77
N LEU A 53 0.16 -22.55 11.99
CA LEU A 53 1.29 -23.46 11.82
C LEU A 53 2.15 -23.51 13.09
N ALA A 54 2.66 -24.68 13.43
CA ALA A 54 3.74 -24.85 14.41
C ALA A 54 4.72 -25.92 13.92
N PHE A 55 6.00 -25.76 14.22
CA PHE A 55 7.04 -26.72 13.89
C PHE A 55 7.69 -27.24 15.17
N SER A 56 7.76 -28.56 15.32
CA SER A 56 8.41 -29.21 16.46
C SER A 56 8.87 -30.62 16.08
N ASP A 57 10.10 -30.99 16.45
CA ASP A 57 10.69 -32.32 16.24
C ASP A 57 10.55 -32.87 14.80
N GLY A 58 10.81 -32.03 13.80
CA GLY A 58 10.70 -32.42 12.38
C GLY A 58 9.27 -32.63 11.89
N LYS A 59 8.27 -32.26 12.68
CA LYS A 59 6.85 -32.29 12.33
C LYS A 59 6.33 -30.88 12.18
N LEU A 60 5.59 -30.67 11.10
CA LEU A 60 4.81 -29.46 10.88
C LEU A 60 3.36 -29.75 11.25
N CYS A 61 2.89 -29.10 12.29
CA CYS A 61 1.50 -29.14 12.73
C CYS A 61 0.73 -27.99 12.07
N VAL A 62 -0.39 -28.32 11.43
CA VAL A 62 -1.22 -27.39 10.66
C VAL A 62 -2.64 -27.48 11.17
N VAL A 63 -3.19 -26.37 11.65
CA VAL A 63 -4.55 -26.31 12.17
C VAL A 63 -5.53 -26.04 11.05
N GLY A 64 -6.72 -26.63 11.17
CA GLY A 64 -7.79 -26.49 10.20
C GLY A 64 -9.05 -27.21 10.63
N GLU A 65 -9.85 -27.57 9.62
CA GLU A 65 -11.15 -28.21 9.77
C GLU A 65 -11.30 -29.33 8.74
N LEU A 66 -12.06 -30.36 9.12
CA LEU A 66 -12.48 -31.41 8.19
C LEU A 66 -13.63 -30.91 7.31
N ARG A 67 -13.56 -31.15 6.01
CA ARG A 67 -14.58 -30.64 5.06
C ARG A 67 -15.94 -31.32 5.17
N ASP A 68 -15.99 -32.55 5.68
CA ASP A 68 -17.23 -33.33 5.74
C ASP A 68 -18.20 -32.81 6.79
N ASP A 69 -17.67 -32.29 7.91
CA ASP A 69 -18.46 -31.91 9.08
C ASP A 69 -17.99 -30.61 9.77
N ASN A 70 -17.00 -29.91 9.19
CA ASN A 70 -16.33 -28.72 9.75
C ASN A 70 -15.79 -28.94 11.17
N SER A 71 -15.47 -30.18 11.56
CA SER A 71 -14.84 -30.44 12.86
C SER A 71 -13.44 -29.84 12.89
N PRO A 72 -13.04 -29.18 13.99
CA PRO A 72 -11.65 -28.81 14.22
C PRO A 72 -10.72 -30.01 14.08
N ALA A 73 -9.60 -29.80 13.40
CA ALA A 73 -8.62 -30.85 13.14
C ALA A 73 -7.20 -30.29 13.01
N MET A 74 -6.23 -31.18 13.14
CA MET A 74 -4.82 -30.90 12.94
C MET A 74 -4.25 -31.88 11.94
N ALA A 75 -3.63 -31.36 10.89
CA ALA A 75 -2.78 -32.13 10.00
C ALA A 75 -1.34 -32.08 10.53
N VAL A 76 -0.73 -33.25 10.69
CA VAL A 76 0.68 -33.40 11.09
C VAL A 76 1.45 -33.91 9.87
N VAL A 77 2.34 -33.07 9.37
CA VAL A 77 3.21 -33.37 8.23
C VAL A 77 4.58 -33.79 8.76
N ASN A 78 4.97 -35.03 8.50
CA ASN A 78 6.34 -35.48 8.73
C ASN A 78 7.24 -34.89 7.65
N THR A 79 8.13 -33.97 8.02
CA THR A 79 8.92 -33.23 7.02
C THR A 79 10.03 -34.07 6.36
N ALA A 80 10.36 -35.23 6.91
CA ALA A 80 11.38 -36.13 6.36
C ALA A 80 10.88 -36.92 5.13
N ASP A 81 9.61 -37.33 5.12
CA ASP A 81 9.02 -38.14 4.04
C ASP A 81 7.75 -37.53 3.44
N MET A 82 7.33 -36.36 3.94
CA MET A 82 6.12 -35.62 3.56
C MET A 82 4.82 -36.41 3.77
N THR A 83 4.83 -37.44 4.64
CA THR A 83 3.59 -38.13 5.03
C THR A 83 2.72 -37.23 5.90
N VAL A 84 1.41 -37.29 5.67
CA VAL A 84 0.42 -36.47 6.39
C VAL A 84 -0.55 -37.38 7.14
N SER A 85 -0.74 -37.10 8.42
CA SER A 85 -1.83 -37.66 9.23
C SER A 85 -2.74 -36.54 9.70
N VAL A 86 -4.06 -36.75 9.61
CA VAL A 86 -5.05 -35.78 10.08
C VAL A 86 -5.76 -36.36 11.30
N GLU A 87 -5.78 -35.61 12.39
CA GLU A 87 -6.41 -35.98 13.65
C GLU A 87 -7.50 -34.96 14.01
N LYS A 88 -8.65 -35.43 14.49
CA LYS A 88 -9.68 -34.54 15.02
C LYS A 88 -9.17 -33.89 16.31
N LEU A 89 -9.31 -32.57 16.40
CA LEU A 89 -9.09 -31.84 17.64
C LEU A 89 -10.40 -31.83 18.44
N PRO A 90 -10.43 -32.31 19.69
CA PRO A 90 -11.64 -32.32 20.52
C PRO A 90 -11.95 -30.92 21.09
N THR A 91 -11.61 -29.85 20.35
CA THR A 91 -11.69 -28.48 20.82
C THR A 91 -13.09 -27.89 20.70
N SER A 92 -13.41 -26.88 21.51
CA SER A 92 -14.75 -26.27 21.53
C SER A 92 -15.05 -25.31 20.37
N GLY A 93 -14.08 -25.06 19.49
CA GLY A 93 -14.17 -24.14 18.36
C GLY A 93 -12.93 -24.18 17.46
N SER A 94 -12.77 -23.14 16.63
CA SER A 94 -11.63 -23.02 15.71
C SER A 94 -10.40 -22.52 16.45
N ALA A 95 -9.25 -23.17 16.25
CA ALA A 95 -8.00 -22.78 16.88
C ALA A 95 -7.32 -21.65 16.08
N SER A 96 -7.19 -20.50 16.73
CA SER A 96 -6.56 -19.28 16.21
C SER A 96 -5.05 -19.24 16.39
N ASP A 97 -4.51 -19.96 17.37
CA ASP A 97 -3.07 -20.14 17.60
C ASP A 97 -2.78 -21.52 18.23
N LEU A 98 -1.52 -21.96 18.19
CA LEU A 98 -1.11 -23.30 18.61
C LEU A 98 0.30 -23.31 19.21
N ALA A 99 0.48 -24.03 20.32
CA ALA A 99 1.79 -24.41 20.82
C ALA A 99 1.93 -25.94 20.91
N VAL A 100 3.03 -26.48 20.40
CA VAL A 100 3.29 -27.93 20.37
C VAL A 100 4.34 -28.29 21.41
N GLY A 101 3.93 -29.00 22.45
CA GLY A 101 4.82 -29.59 23.44
C GLY A 101 5.23 -31.02 23.08
N ASN A 102 6.01 -31.67 23.94
CA ASN A 102 6.56 -33.01 23.69
C ASN A 102 5.49 -34.10 23.53
N ASP A 103 4.42 -34.05 24.32
CA ASP A 103 3.36 -35.07 24.37
C ASP A 103 1.95 -34.50 24.40
N ALA A 104 1.80 -33.19 24.24
CA ALA A 104 0.54 -32.47 24.27
C ALA A 104 0.61 -31.23 23.38
N VAL A 105 -0.55 -30.67 23.06
CA VAL A 105 -0.70 -29.49 22.21
C VAL A 105 -1.66 -28.52 22.88
N LEU A 106 -1.26 -27.26 23.02
CA LEU A 106 -2.15 -26.20 23.51
C LEU A 106 -2.75 -25.44 22.33
N CYS A 107 -4.08 -25.47 22.25
CA CYS A 107 -4.85 -24.74 21.24
C CYS A 107 -5.41 -23.45 21.85
N VAL A 108 -5.21 -22.32 21.19
CA VAL A 108 -5.92 -21.07 21.50
C VAL A 108 -7.15 -21.01 20.62
N VAL A 109 -8.31 -21.32 21.20
CA VAL A 109 -9.59 -21.40 20.51
C VAL A 109 -10.31 -20.06 20.60
N ASN A 110 -10.86 -19.58 19.49
CA ASN A 110 -11.73 -18.41 19.48
C ASN A 110 -13.15 -18.74 19.00
N ARG A 111 -14.12 -17.99 19.50
CA ARG A 111 -15.51 -18.03 19.03
C ARG A 111 -16.17 -16.67 19.24
N PHE A 112 -17.17 -16.36 18.41
CA PHE A 112 -18.01 -15.19 18.62
C PHE A 112 -19.11 -15.51 19.63
N ASP A 113 -19.18 -14.73 20.71
CA ASP A 113 -20.26 -14.79 21.68
C ASP A 113 -21.36 -13.81 21.26
N GLU A 114 -22.53 -14.33 20.86
CA GLU A 114 -23.65 -13.50 20.39
C GLU A 114 -24.31 -12.69 21.51
N GLU A 115 -24.27 -13.16 22.76
CA GLU A 115 -24.90 -12.47 23.90
C GLU A 115 -24.03 -11.29 24.34
N ALA A 116 -22.72 -11.51 24.43
CA ALA A 116 -21.75 -10.46 24.78
C ALA A 116 -21.32 -9.62 23.56
N PHE A 117 -21.69 -10.02 22.35
CA PHE A 117 -21.31 -9.40 21.07
C PHE A 117 -19.80 -9.17 20.93
N ARG A 118 -18.99 -10.15 21.36
CA ARG A 118 -17.52 -10.08 21.32
C ARG A 118 -16.90 -11.44 21.02
N THR A 119 -15.65 -11.43 20.56
CA THR A 119 -14.85 -12.66 20.44
C THR A 119 -14.36 -13.09 21.82
N VAL A 120 -14.57 -14.35 22.17
CA VAL A 120 -14.06 -14.95 23.41
C VAL A 120 -13.02 -16.02 23.08
N PHE A 121 -12.02 -16.16 23.96
CA PHE A 121 -10.88 -17.06 23.78
C PHE A 121 -10.82 -18.12 24.89
N THR A 122 -10.41 -19.34 24.54
CA THR A 122 -10.20 -20.45 25.46
C THR A 122 -8.86 -21.12 25.16
N LEU A 123 -8.10 -21.44 26.21
CA LEU A 123 -6.88 -22.23 26.15
C LEU A 123 -7.22 -23.70 26.41
N GLU A 124 -7.08 -24.56 25.40
CA GLU A 124 -7.46 -25.97 25.47
C GLU A 124 -6.25 -26.87 25.20
N CYS A 125 -5.81 -27.62 26.22
CA CYS A 125 -4.70 -28.55 26.09
C CYS A 125 -5.21 -29.93 25.69
N VAL A 126 -4.71 -30.43 24.56
CA VAL A 126 -5.07 -31.73 23.98
C VAL A 126 -3.89 -32.70 24.12
N LYS A 127 -4.17 -33.88 24.67
CA LYS A 127 -3.23 -35.00 24.78
C LYS A 127 -3.94 -36.31 24.50
N ASP A 128 -3.32 -37.16 23.67
CA ASP A 128 -3.87 -38.46 23.27
C ASP A 128 -5.34 -38.37 22.78
N GLY A 129 -5.66 -37.32 22.02
CA GLY A 129 -7.01 -37.06 21.48
C GLY A 129 -8.06 -36.61 22.51
N ASN A 130 -7.66 -36.22 23.72
CA ASN A 130 -8.57 -35.75 24.77
C ASN A 130 -8.16 -34.36 25.28
N VAL A 131 -9.15 -33.53 25.62
CA VAL A 131 -8.91 -32.26 26.32
C VAL A 131 -8.52 -32.59 27.77
N VAL A 132 -7.30 -32.23 28.16
CA VAL A 132 -6.77 -32.42 29.52
C VAL A 132 -7.22 -31.28 30.44
N PHE A 133 -7.21 -30.05 29.91
CA PHE A 133 -7.77 -28.89 30.58
C PHE A 133 -8.34 -27.91 29.55
N SER A 134 -9.27 -27.07 30.02
CA SER A 134 -9.86 -25.96 29.28
C SER A 134 -9.93 -24.76 30.21
N LEU A 135 -9.30 -23.66 29.83
CA LEU A 135 -9.18 -22.45 30.65
C LEU A 135 -9.68 -21.24 29.86
N ALA A 136 -10.66 -20.50 30.39
CA ALA A 136 -11.13 -19.29 29.72
C ALA A 136 -10.03 -18.23 29.75
N ALA A 137 -9.77 -17.56 28.63
CA ALA A 137 -8.73 -16.56 28.56
C ALA A 137 -9.00 -15.36 29.49
N ASP A 138 -10.27 -14.98 29.66
CA ASP A 138 -10.68 -13.91 30.60
C ASP A 138 -10.41 -14.26 32.08
N ASP A 139 -10.22 -15.53 32.43
CA ASP A 139 -9.83 -15.95 33.80
C ASP A 139 -8.33 -15.74 34.06
N VAL A 140 -7.54 -15.48 33.00
CA VAL A 140 -6.07 -15.38 33.04
C VAL A 140 -5.59 -13.99 32.64
N PHE A 141 -6.20 -13.39 31.61
CA PHE A 141 -5.76 -12.15 30.98
C PHE A 141 -6.84 -11.07 31.09
N ASP A 142 -6.41 -9.82 31.29
CA ASP A 142 -7.29 -8.67 31.15
C ASP A 142 -7.39 -8.25 29.67
N LEU A 143 -8.35 -8.84 28.94
CA LEU A 143 -8.55 -8.58 27.51
C LEU A 143 -9.36 -7.30 27.25
N GLY A 144 -10.23 -6.90 28.18
CA GLY A 144 -11.20 -5.81 27.99
C GLY A 144 -12.44 -6.21 27.15
N GLU A 145 -13.43 -5.31 27.11
CA GLU A 145 -14.72 -5.60 26.45
C GLU A 145 -14.63 -5.67 24.91
N ASN A 146 -13.71 -4.92 24.31
CA ASN A 146 -13.54 -4.81 22.84
C ASN A 146 -12.13 -5.22 22.41
N PHE A 147 -11.69 -6.42 22.82
CA PHE A 147 -10.38 -6.94 22.44
C PHE A 147 -10.35 -7.34 20.96
N TRP A 148 -9.57 -6.62 20.16
CA TRP A 148 -9.32 -6.92 18.73
C TRP A 148 -7.98 -7.62 18.50
N GLY A 149 -7.25 -7.99 19.57
CA GLY A 149 -5.97 -8.68 19.48
C GLY A 149 -6.10 -10.20 19.40
N ASN A 150 -4.94 -10.87 19.42
CA ASN A 150 -4.86 -12.33 19.52
C ASN A 150 -4.38 -12.72 20.92
N VAL A 151 -4.82 -13.89 21.38
CA VAL A 151 -4.15 -14.61 22.48
C VAL A 151 -3.09 -15.51 21.83
N LEU A 152 -1.87 -15.44 22.35
CA LEU A 152 -0.71 -16.10 21.77
C LEU A 152 -0.22 -17.21 22.71
N ALA A 153 0.31 -18.30 22.18
CA ALA A 153 0.82 -19.42 22.97
C ALA A 153 2.21 -19.88 22.54
N ALA A 154 3.02 -20.32 23.49
CA ALA A 154 4.29 -21.01 23.26
C ALA A 154 4.46 -22.19 24.23
N ALA A 155 5.20 -23.21 23.81
CA ALA A 155 5.48 -24.39 24.60
C ALA A 155 6.80 -24.23 25.35
N GLY A 156 6.80 -24.45 26.66
CA GLY A 156 8.01 -24.53 27.49
C GLY A 156 8.30 -25.97 27.93
N ASP A 157 9.41 -26.18 28.62
CA ASP A 157 9.72 -27.48 29.24
C ASP A 157 8.73 -27.76 30.38
N GLY A 158 7.75 -28.62 30.12
CA GLY A 158 6.74 -29.05 31.10
C GLY A 158 5.64 -28.03 31.44
N CYS A 159 5.60 -26.88 30.77
CA CYS A 159 4.60 -25.84 30.97
C CYS A 159 4.21 -25.15 29.65
N TRP A 160 3.20 -24.28 29.74
CA TRP A 160 2.73 -23.45 28.66
C TRP A 160 2.93 -21.98 28.99
N TYR A 161 3.32 -21.23 27.98
CA TYR A 161 3.38 -19.78 28.05
C TYR A 161 2.27 -19.20 27.20
N ALA A 162 1.60 -18.17 27.70
CA ALA A 162 0.58 -17.49 26.93
C ALA A 162 0.58 -15.99 27.22
N ALA A 163 0.21 -15.20 26.22
CA ALA A 163 0.07 -13.76 26.34
C ALA A 163 -1.22 -13.29 25.70
N GLY A 164 -1.96 -12.43 26.39
CA GLY A 164 -3.19 -11.81 25.93
C GLY A 164 -3.24 -10.36 26.37
N ASN A 165 -3.46 -9.45 25.41
CA ASN A 165 -3.36 -8.01 25.65
C ASN A 165 -2.02 -7.65 26.34
N LYS A 166 -2.07 -7.02 27.52
CA LYS A 166 -0.90 -6.65 28.33
C LYS A 166 -0.56 -7.66 29.42
N THR A 167 -1.07 -8.89 29.35
CA THR A 167 -0.84 -9.91 30.39
C THR A 167 -0.09 -11.10 29.81
N PHE A 168 0.98 -11.50 30.49
CA PHE A 168 1.69 -12.76 30.28
C PHE A 168 1.33 -13.76 31.38
N ALA A 169 1.28 -15.05 31.03
CA ALA A 169 1.02 -16.13 31.97
C ALA A 169 1.93 -17.35 31.75
N VAL A 170 2.30 -17.99 32.86
CA VAL A 170 2.84 -19.35 32.92
C VAL A 170 1.75 -20.28 33.41
N ILE A 171 1.44 -21.30 32.62
CA ILE A 171 0.36 -22.24 32.87
C ILE A 171 0.98 -23.63 32.96
N SER A 172 0.73 -24.35 34.06
CA SER A 172 1.19 -25.73 34.24
C SER A 172 0.56 -26.68 33.23
N SER A 173 1.11 -27.88 33.10
CA SER A 173 0.55 -28.93 32.24
C SER A 173 -0.87 -29.37 32.62
N ASP A 174 -1.33 -29.10 33.84
CA ASP A 174 -2.70 -29.37 34.31
C ASP A 174 -3.68 -28.18 34.16
N GLY A 175 -3.22 -27.05 33.61
CA GLY A 175 -4.05 -25.87 33.36
C GLY A 175 -4.12 -24.89 34.52
N THR A 176 -3.33 -25.08 35.57
CA THR A 176 -3.20 -24.11 36.67
C THR A 176 -2.36 -22.92 36.21
N THR A 177 -2.91 -21.71 36.30
CA THR A 177 -2.13 -20.48 36.13
C THR A 177 -1.17 -20.33 37.31
N GLU A 178 0.11 -20.64 37.08
CA GLU A 178 1.14 -20.57 38.12
C GLU A 178 1.55 -19.13 38.42
N ARG A 179 1.58 -18.30 37.38
CA ARG A 179 2.03 -16.91 37.47
C ARG A 179 1.45 -16.08 36.34
N THR A 180 1.17 -14.82 36.64
CA THR A 180 0.95 -13.77 35.64
C THR A 180 1.90 -12.61 35.87
N GLU A 181 2.27 -11.92 34.79
CA GLU A 181 3.09 -10.71 34.79
C GLU A 181 2.47 -9.68 33.85
N GLU A 182 2.51 -8.40 34.23
CA GLU A 182 2.04 -7.29 33.38
C GLU A 182 3.13 -6.92 32.36
N LEU A 183 2.74 -6.81 31.11
CA LEU A 183 3.58 -6.41 29.99
C LEU A 183 3.47 -4.89 29.78
N PRO A 184 4.54 -4.22 29.28
CA PRO A 184 4.51 -2.78 29.05
C PRO A 184 3.40 -2.34 28.08
N GLU A 185 3.22 -3.11 27.02
CA GLU A 185 2.22 -2.89 25.98
C GLU A 185 1.63 -4.22 25.50
N GLN A 186 0.67 -4.15 24.57
CA GLN A 186 0.06 -5.35 23.99
C GLN A 186 1.11 -6.27 23.35
N ALA A 187 1.08 -7.55 23.71
CA ALA A 187 1.94 -8.56 23.11
C ALA A 187 1.64 -8.71 21.61
N SER A 188 2.70 -8.65 20.80
CA SER A 188 2.67 -8.89 19.36
C SER A 188 3.22 -10.26 18.99
N GLY A 189 4.03 -10.87 19.87
CA GLY A 189 4.54 -12.22 19.67
C GLY A 189 5.09 -12.87 20.94
N ILE A 190 5.10 -14.21 20.92
CA ILE A 190 5.69 -15.07 21.95
C ILE A 190 6.28 -16.31 21.26
N ALA A 191 7.49 -16.70 21.64
CA ALA A 191 8.12 -17.90 21.11
C ALA A 191 9.25 -18.36 22.02
N VAL A 192 9.53 -19.66 22.00
CA VAL A 192 10.72 -20.23 22.64
C VAL A 192 11.78 -20.45 21.56
N ASP A 193 12.99 -19.94 21.81
CA ASP A 193 14.13 -20.11 20.90
C ASP A 193 14.71 -21.54 20.98
N ARG A 194 15.69 -21.82 20.11
CA ARG A 194 16.39 -23.13 20.09
C ARG A 194 17.13 -23.47 21.39
N ASN A 195 17.42 -22.48 22.23
CA ASN A 195 18.10 -22.67 23.51
C ASN A 195 17.11 -22.92 24.66
N GLY A 196 15.81 -22.89 24.39
CA GLY A 196 14.76 -22.99 25.41
C GLY A 196 14.45 -21.66 26.11
N THR A 197 14.97 -20.54 25.61
CA THR A 197 14.69 -19.20 26.12
C THR A 197 13.35 -18.73 25.58
N LEU A 198 12.44 -18.34 26.46
CA LEU A 198 11.18 -17.71 26.07
C LEU A 198 11.40 -16.22 25.75
N HIS A 199 10.91 -15.78 24.60
CA HIS A 199 10.84 -14.39 24.17
C HIS A 199 9.39 -13.93 24.14
N VAL A 200 9.13 -12.71 24.63
CA VAL A 200 7.85 -12.01 24.54
C VAL A 200 8.11 -10.60 24.05
N TRP A 201 7.45 -10.15 22.98
CA TRP A 201 7.68 -8.82 22.41
C TRP A 201 6.39 -8.11 22.00
N GLY A 202 6.48 -6.79 21.92
CA GLY A 202 5.39 -5.91 21.51
C GLY A 202 5.93 -4.51 21.22
N MET A 203 5.05 -3.56 20.93
CA MET A 203 5.47 -2.22 20.51
C MET A 203 6.40 -1.57 21.54
N GLY A 204 7.67 -1.40 21.18
CA GLY A 204 8.69 -0.76 22.02
C GLY A 204 9.29 -1.62 23.14
N TYR A 205 9.07 -2.94 23.17
CA TYR A 205 9.70 -3.81 24.16
C TYR A 205 10.02 -5.23 23.63
N HIS A 206 11.06 -5.83 24.21
CA HIS A 206 11.40 -7.24 24.08
C HIS A 206 11.81 -7.78 25.45
N MET A 207 11.17 -8.85 25.92
CA MET A 207 11.45 -9.49 27.19
C MET A 207 11.88 -10.94 26.99
N ILE A 208 12.77 -11.42 27.86
CA ILE A 208 13.21 -12.81 27.91
C ILE A 208 12.91 -13.41 29.28
N LEU A 209 12.58 -14.70 29.32
CA LEU A 209 12.43 -15.41 30.58
C LEU A 209 13.81 -15.81 31.13
N SER A 210 14.23 -15.19 32.22
CA SER A 210 15.50 -15.43 32.91
C SER A 210 15.24 -15.67 34.40
N ASP A 211 15.85 -16.70 34.99
CA ASP A 211 15.68 -17.07 36.41
C ASP A 211 14.20 -17.13 36.87
N GLY A 212 13.30 -17.54 35.97
CA GLY A 212 11.88 -17.69 36.24
C GLY A 212 11.07 -16.38 36.25
N ARG A 213 11.57 -15.27 35.71
CA ARG A 213 10.83 -14.01 35.52
C ARG A 213 11.07 -13.40 34.15
N LEU A 214 10.10 -12.64 33.64
CA LEU A 214 10.34 -11.86 32.42
C LEU A 214 11.19 -10.64 32.74
N GLU A 215 12.30 -10.51 32.02
CA GLU A 215 13.22 -9.38 32.13
C GLU A 215 13.29 -8.65 30.79
N ASN A 216 13.24 -7.32 30.84
CA ASN A 216 13.44 -6.50 29.64
C ASN A 216 14.85 -6.71 29.10
N SER A 217 14.95 -6.95 27.78
CA SER A 217 16.22 -7.00 27.06
C SER A 217 16.28 -5.89 26.03
N SER A 218 17.05 -4.84 26.33
CA SER A 218 17.37 -3.80 25.35
C SER A 218 18.22 -4.33 24.21
N GLU A 219 19.10 -5.29 24.48
CA GLU A 219 19.92 -5.94 23.45
C GLU A 219 19.04 -6.62 22.40
N TRP A 220 18.03 -7.38 22.83
CA TRP A 220 17.09 -8.04 21.92
C TRP A 220 16.17 -7.04 21.22
N LEU A 221 15.72 -6.00 21.92
CA LEU A 221 14.92 -4.94 21.31
C LEU A 221 15.69 -4.20 20.20
N ASP A 222 16.96 -3.85 20.46
CA ASP A 222 17.83 -3.18 19.48
C ASP A 222 18.17 -4.12 18.31
N ALA A 223 18.31 -5.41 18.59
CA ALA A 223 18.72 -6.41 17.62
C ALA A 223 17.61 -6.84 16.66
N ALA A 224 16.45 -7.20 17.22
CA ALA A 224 15.37 -7.87 16.53
C ALA A 224 14.15 -6.95 16.33
N GLY A 225 14.05 -5.87 17.13
CA GLY A 225 12.91 -4.97 17.13
C GLY A 225 11.63 -5.63 17.66
N SER A 226 10.50 -4.95 17.49
CA SER A 226 9.17 -5.46 17.85
C SER A 226 8.44 -6.13 16.68
N GLY A 227 9.16 -6.52 15.62
CA GLY A 227 8.61 -6.96 14.34
C GLY A 227 8.14 -8.43 14.31
N SER A 228 7.89 -8.94 13.11
CA SER A 228 7.58 -10.36 12.88
C SER A 228 8.85 -11.20 12.99
N LEU A 229 9.08 -11.76 14.18
CA LEU A 229 10.21 -12.62 14.50
C LEU A 229 9.83 -14.09 14.44
N PHE A 230 10.79 -14.91 14.03
CA PHE A 230 10.67 -16.36 13.97
C PHE A 230 11.95 -16.98 14.52
N PHE A 231 11.81 -18.14 15.13
CA PHE A 231 12.93 -18.93 15.65
C PHE A 231 12.99 -20.27 14.94
N GLY A 232 14.20 -20.75 14.68
CA GLY A 232 14.45 -22.00 13.98
C GLY A 232 15.93 -22.37 14.04
N GLU A 233 16.29 -23.54 13.52
CA GLU A 233 17.68 -24.00 13.46
C GLU A 233 18.54 -23.07 12.60
N GLY A 234 19.85 -22.99 12.86
CA GLY A 234 20.81 -22.21 12.07
C GLY A 234 21.22 -20.87 12.69
N HIS A 235 20.27 -19.94 12.88
CA HIS A 235 20.53 -18.58 13.38
C HIS A 235 19.83 -18.30 14.72
N ASP A 236 20.19 -17.22 15.40
CA ASP A 236 19.55 -16.83 16.67
C ASP A 236 18.11 -16.37 16.47
N PHE A 237 17.83 -15.63 15.40
CA PHE A 237 16.47 -15.30 14.99
C PHE A 237 16.36 -15.04 13.49
N TYR A 238 15.12 -15.09 13.01
CA TYR A 238 14.73 -14.74 11.65
C TYR A 238 13.69 -13.62 11.69
N ARG A 239 13.68 -12.81 10.63
CA ARG A 239 12.73 -11.71 10.46
C ARG A 239 12.23 -11.64 9.04
N THR A 240 11.02 -11.15 8.87
CA THR A 240 10.47 -10.80 7.56
C THR A 240 10.42 -9.30 7.38
N ASP A 241 10.77 -8.83 6.19
CA ASP A 241 10.53 -7.47 5.71
C ASP A 241 9.84 -7.50 4.33
N GLU A 242 9.74 -6.34 3.68
CA GLU A 242 9.12 -6.20 2.37
C GLU A 242 9.88 -6.93 1.24
N ASN A 243 11.19 -7.18 1.41
CA ASN A 243 11.99 -7.90 0.41
C ASN A 243 11.90 -9.40 0.59
N GLY A 244 11.81 -9.88 1.83
CA GLY A 244 12.09 -11.28 2.08
C GLY A 244 12.20 -11.71 3.54
N ILE A 245 12.98 -12.77 3.73
CA ILE A 245 13.34 -13.33 5.04
C ILE A 245 14.85 -13.11 5.23
N GLY A 246 15.20 -12.48 6.35
CA GLY A 246 16.58 -12.35 6.82
C GLY A 246 16.81 -13.05 8.15
N TYR A 247 18.07 -13.14 8.55
CA TYR A 247 18.49 -13.61 9.86
C TYR A 247 19.17 -12.51 10.68
N GLY A 248 19.27 -12.74 11.98
CA GLY A 248 20.17 -12.04 12.88
C GLY A 248 20.84 -13.00 13.86
N ASP A 249 22.14 -12.83 14.06
CA ASP A 249 22.95 -13.51 15.06
C ASP A 249 23.54 -12.48 16.02
N LEU A 250 23.40 -12.71 17.33
CA LEU A 250 23.94 -11.82 18.35
C LEU A 250 25.46 -12.01 18.46
N THR A 251 26.19 -10.90 18.44
CA THR A 251 27.65 -10.87 18.56
C THR A 251 28.11 -9.87 19.62
N GLU A 252 29.37 -9.97 20.06
CA GLU A 252 29.94 -8.99 21.01
C GLU A 252 29.91 -7.53 20.50
N ASN A 253 29.74 -7.31 19.19
CA ASN A 253 29.77 -5.98 18.56
C ASN A 253 28.41 -5.54 17.98
N GLY A 254 27.31 -6.21 18.34
CA GLY A 254 25.97 -5.95 17.81
C GLY A 254 25.40 -7.18 17.09
N VAL A 255 24.57 -6.98 16.08
CA VAL A 255 23.92 -8.08 15.34
C VAL A 255 24.57 -8.27 13.99
N ASP A 256 25.01 -9.49 13.68
CA ASP A 256 25.30 -9.87 12.30
C ASP A 256 24.00 -10.25 11.60
N THR A 257 23.72 -9.66 10.43
CA THR A 257 22.46 -9.86 9.73
C THR A 257 22.71 -10.19 8.26
N GLY A 258 21.83 -10.97 7.67
CA GLY A 258 21.88 -11.27 6.24
C GLY A 258 20.53 -11.69 5.67
N GLU A 259 20.48 -11.78 4.34
CA GLU A 259 19.31 -12.25 3.60
C GLU A 259 19.36 -13.77 3.45
N ILE A 260 18.23 -14.44 3.69
CA ILE A 260 18.05 -15.87 3.40
C ILE A 260 17.28 -16.03 2.12
N MET A 261 16.09 -15.43 2.05
CA MET A 261 15.19 -15.54 0.92
C MET A 261 14.81 -14.16 0.45
N ASN A 262 14.93 -13.91 -0.85
CA ASN A 262 14.32 -12.76 -1.49
C ASN A 262 13.01 -13.21 -2.15
N PHE A 263 11.89 -12.56 -1.80
CA PHE A 263 10.57 -12.97 -2.25
C PHE A 263 10.42 -12.87 -3.77
N VAL A 264 10.80 -11.74 -4.39
CA VAL A 264 10.67 -11.58 -5.84
C VAL A 264 11.57 -12.58 -6.58
N ASN A 265 12.82 -12.77 -6.11
CA ASN A 265 13.73 -13.75 -6.69
C ASN A 265 13.19 -15.19 -6.58
N SER A 266 12.40 -15.45 -5.54
CA SER A 266 11.74 -16.74 -5.28
C SER A 266 10.32 -16.83 -5.85
N SER A 267 9.90 -15.88 -6.70
CA SER A 267 8.54 -15.83 -7.27
C SER A 267 7.42 -15.74 -6.23
N LEU A 268 7.58 -14.83 -5.27
CA LEU A 268 6.68 -14.61 -4.15
C LEU A 268 6.32 -13.15 -3.95
N VAL A 269 5.14 -12.90 -3.36
CA VAL A 269 4.61 -11.56 -3.08
C VAL A 269 4.18 -11.45 -1.62
N GLY A 270 4.77 -10.51 -0.87
CA GLY A 270 4.68 -10.45 0.61
C GLY A 270 3.25 -10.41 1.18
N SER A 271 2.28 -9.84 0.45
CA SER A 271 1.03 -9.28 0.98
C SER A 271 -0.13 -10.25 1.29
N GLY A 272 0.06 -11.58 1.25
CA GLY A 272 -1.03 -12.54 1.43
C GLY A 272 -0.91 -13.42 2.68
N ASN A 273 -1.27 -12.90 3.87
CA ASN A 273 -1.37 -13.62 5.16
C ASN A 273 -0.35 -14.75 5.36
N ARG A 274 0.88 -14.40 5.74
CA ARG A 274 1.96 -15.37 5.92
C ARG A 274 2.14 -15.73 7.38
N LYS A 275 1.44 -16.76 7.82
CA LYS A 275 1.95 -17.61 8.89
C LYS A 275 3.00 -18.50 8.26
N LEU A 276 4.22 -18.39 8.74
CA LEU A 276 5.34 -19.21 8.29
C LEU A 276 6.03 -19.84 9.48
N VAL A 277 6.70 -20.95 9.21
CA VAL A 277 7.62 -21.59 10.13
C VAL A 277 8.88 -21.97 9.36
N LEU A 278 10.03 -21.79 10.00
CA LEU A 278 11.31 -22.21 9.47
C LEU A 278 11.66 -23.56 10.06
N ALA A 279 11.86 -24.57 9.21
CA ALA A 279 12.42 -25.84 9.67
C ALA A 279 13.93 -25.70 9.85
N ASP A 280 14.60 -25.04 8.89
CA ASP A 280 16.02 -24.73 8.87
C ASP A 280 16.28 -23.59 7.84
N PRO A 281 17.51 -23.05 7.69
CA PRO A 281 17.81 -21.96 6.74
C PRO A 281 17.55 -22.30 5.27
N GLU A 282 17.37 -23.58 4.92
CA GLU A 282 17.16 -24.05 3.56
C GLU A 282 15.71 -24.50 3.30
N THR A 283 14.91 -24.68 4.35
CA THR A 283 13.53 -25.20 4.25
C THR A 283 12.55 -24.36 5.06
N ILE A 284 11.62 -23.72 4.35
CA ILE A 284 10.60 -22.82 4.94
C ILE A 284 9.22 -23.30 4.53
N TYR A 285 8.27 -23.31 5.46
CA TYR A 285 6.87 -23.60 5.19
C TYR A 285 6.05 -22.33 5.37
N MET A 286 5.25 -21.97 4.36
CA MET A 286 4.38 -20.79 4.43
C MET A 286 2.99 -21.15 3.96
N TYR A 287 1.99 -20.77 4.74
CA TYR A 287 0.63 -20.70 4.24
C TYR A 287 0.40 -19.33 3.61
N GLY A 288 -0.16 -19.28 2.40
CA GLY A 288 -0.41 -18.02 1.73
C GLY A 288 -0.79 -18.17 0.26
N SER A 289 -0.98 -17.02 -0.38
CA SER A 289 -1.15 -16.93 -1.83
C SER A 289 0.15 -17.31 -2.55
N ASP A 290 0.02 -18.01 -3.66
CA ASP A 290 1.11 -18.37 -4.54
C ASP A 290 1.72 -17.15 -5.29
N GLY A 291 1.09 -15.98 -5.18
CA GLY A 291 1.57 -14.70 -5.74
C GLY A 291 1.40 -14.55 -7.26
N VAL A 292 0.99 -15.60 -7.97
CA VAL A 292 0.89 -15.63 -9.43
C VAL A 292 -0.55 -15.86 -9.86
N GLY A 293 -1.10 -17.02 -9.50
CA GLY A 293 -2.49 -17.40 -9.79
C GLY A 293 -3.47 -16.99 -8.68
N GLY A 294 -2.97 -16.52 -7.54
CA GLY A 294 -3.79 -16.23 -6.35
C GLY A 294 -4.19 -17.48 -5.57
N GLU A 295 -3.64 -18.65 -5.91
CA GLU A 295 -3.96 -19.91 -5.24
C GLU A 295 -3.47 -19.87 -3.80
N ARG A 296 -4.38 -20.08 -2.84
CA ARG A 296 -4.02 -20.16 -1.42
C ARG A 296 -3.76 -21.60 -1.04
N GLY A 297 -2.64 -21.83 -0.39
CA GLY A 297 -2.25 -23.16 0.06
C GLY A 297 -1.06 -23.12 1.01
N LEU A 298 -0.72 -24.29 1.53
CA LEU A 298 0.53 -24.49 2.26
C LEU A 298 1.63 -24.85 1.25
N TRP A 299 2.71 -24.10 1.29
CA TRP A 299 3.83 -24.23 0.37
C TRP A 299 5.12 -24.54 1.14
N LYS A 300 5.87 -25.52 0.65
CA LYS A 300 7.25 -25.77 1.06
C LYS A 300 8.19 -25.03 0.12
N TYR A 301 9.07 -24.23 0.68
CA TYR A 301 10.14 -23.52 -0.02
C TYR A 301 11.46 -24.19 0.30
N THR A 302 12.22 -24.49 -0.74
CA THR A 302 13.56 -25.09 -0.63
C THR A 302 14.58 -24.21 -1.32
N LYS A 303 15.67 -23.90 -0.61
CA LYS A 303 16.77 -23.09 -1.10
C LYS A 303 17.38 -23.74 -2.34
N THR A 304 17.73 -22.91 -3.30
CA THR A 304 18.44 -23.32 -4.51
C THR A 304 19.72 -22.52 -4.67
N ASP A 305 20.60 -22.98 -5.55
CA ASP A 305 21.81 -22.24 -5.92
C ASP A 305 21.45 -20.85 -6.47
N ASP A 306 22.33 -19.88 -6.20
CA ASP A 306 22.22 -18.55 -6.80
C ASP A 306 22.12 -18.64 -8.32
N ARG A 307 21.23 -17.84 -8.89
CA ARG A 307 20.94 -17.88 -10.33
C ARG A 307 21.59 -16.72 -11.06
N LEU A 308 22.55 -17.03 -11.92
CA LEU A 308 23.09 -16.05 -12.86
C LEU A 308 22.17 -15.90 -14.08
N LEU A 309 21.69 -14.70 -14.33
CA LEU A 309 20.81 -14.36 -15.44
C LEU A 309 21.60 -14.12 -16.74
N THR A 310 22.11 -15.20 -17.34
CA THR A 310 22.90 -15.10 -18.60
C THR A 310 22.04 -14.87 -19.84
N ASP A 311 20.78 -15.28 -19.80
CA ASP A 311 19.89 -15.34 -20.96
C ASP A 311 18.84 -14.22 -20.96
N MET A 312 18.87 -13.34 -19.95
CA MET A 312 17.89 -12.29 -19.70
C MET A 312 18.58 -10.96 -19.47
N LYS A 313 17.93 -9.86 -19.86
CA LYS A 313 18.37 -8.50 -19.50
C LYS A 313 17.73 -8.10 -18.17
N VAL A 314 18.54 -7.74 -17.18
CA VAL A 314 18.04 -7.26 -15.89
C VAL A 314 17.55 -5.82 -16.01
N VAL A 315 16.34 -5.56 -15.52
CA VAL A 315 15.76 -4.22 -15.36
C VAL A 315 15.57 -3.99 -13.86
N LYS A 316 16.15 -2.91 -13.33
CA LYS A 316 16.06 -2.58 -11.91
C LYS A 316 14.97 -1.57 -11.63
N VAL A 317 14.22 -1.79 -10.56
CA VAL A 317 13.19 -0.85 -10.10
C VAL A 317 13.54 -0.39 -8.70
N THR A 318 13.89 0.89 -8.55
CA THR A 318 14.04 1.51 -7.22
C THR A 318 12.69 2.06 -6.79
N TYR A 319 12.22 1.65 -5.61
CA TYR A 319 10.94 2.07 -5.07
C TYR A 319 10.97 2.13 -3.55
N ILE A 320 9.98 2.80 -2.97
CA ILE A 320 9.69 2.70 -1.54
C ILE A 320 8.33 2.03 -1.41
N GLU A 321 8.28 0.95 -0.64
CA GLU A 321 7.05 0.21 -0.42
C GLU A 321 6.06 1.01 0.45
N ASN A 322 4.77 0.93 0.13
CA ASN A 322 3.68 1.62 0.83
C ASN A 322 2.66 0.64 1.45
N GLY A 323 3.01 -0.65 1.50
CA GLY A 323 2.19 -1.76 2.01
C GLY A 323 1.30 -2.41 0.97
N ARG A 324 1.18 -1.87 -0.26
CA ARG A 324 0.36 -2.47 -1.32
C ARG A 324 1.06 -3.61 -2.06
N ASN A 325 2.41 -3.69 -2.02
CA ASN A 325 3.21 -4.72 -2.69
C ASN A 325 2.97 -4.78 -4.22
N MET A 326 2.57 -3.67 -4.83
CA MET A 326 2.18 -3.63 -6.27
C MET A 326 3.36 -3.91 -7.20
N ILE A 327 4.51 -3.28 -6.94
CA ILE A 327 5.72 -3.44 -7.77
C ILE A 327 6.26 -4.87 -7.67
N PRO A 328 6.46 -5.46 -6.47
CA PRO A 328 6.81 -6.87 -6.32
C PRO A 328 5.83 -7.82 -7.01
N LEU A 329 4.52 -7.60 -6.86
CA LEU A 329 3.48 -8.43 -7.50
C LEU A 329 3.59 -8.41 -9.02
N ALA A 330 3.68 -7.21 -9.60
CA ALA A 330 3.84 -7.05 -11.04
C ALA A 330 5.15 -7.66 -11.54
N ALA A 331 6.25 -7.49 -10.79
CA ALA A 331 7.55 -8.06 -11.14
C ALA A 331 7.51 -9.59 -11.19
N VAL A 332 6.92 -10.24 -10.17
CA VAL A 332 6.79 -11.71 -10.13
C VAL A 332 6.00 -12.22 -11.32
N LYS A 333 4.83 -11.64 -11.61
CA LYS A 333 4.00 -12.07 -12.75
C LYS A 333 4.69 -11.82 -14.09
N PHE A 334 5.32 -10.66 -14.26
CA PHE A 334 6.04 -10.31 -15.49
C PHE A 334 7.27 -11.20 -15.72
N ASN A 335 8.01 -11.54 -14.67
CA ASN A 335 9.18 -12.43 -14.76
C ASN A 335 8.82 -13.86 -15.19
N GLN A 336 7.57 -14.28 -14.99
CA GLN A 336 7.07 -15.60 -15.37
C GLN A 336 6.38 -15.63 -16.73
N SER A 337 5.89 -14.49 -17.22
CA SER A 337 5.13 -14.42 -18.48
C SER A 337 6.02 -14.35 -19.72
N GLN A 338 7.30 -14.04 -19.55
CA GLN A 338 8.27 -13.86 -20.64
C GLN A 338 9.68 -14.32 -20.24
N ASN A 339 10.61 -14.38 -21.19
CA ASN A 339 11.99 -14.83 -20.98
C ASN A 339 13.09 -13.88 -21.52
N GLU A 340 12.77 -12.65 -21.89
CA GLU A 340 13.74 -11.65 -22.38
C GLU A 340 14.28 -10.76 -21.24
N TYR A 341 13.43 -10.40 -20.29
CA TYR A 341 13.74 -9.44 -19.22
C TYR A 341 13.55 -10.08 -17.84
N TYR A 342 14.29 -9.57 -16.86
CA TYR A 342 14.06 -9.90 -15.46
C TYR A 342 14.00 -8.64 -14.62
N ILE A 343 12.91 -8.45 -13.91
CA ILE A 343 12.67 -7.31 -13.03
C ILE A 343 13.27 -7.61 -11.66
N LYS A 344 14.29 -6.85 -11.28
CA LYS A 344 14.90 -6.88 -9.96
C LYS A 344 14.38 -5.71 -9.14
N CYS A 345 13.64 -6.03 -8.08
CA CYS A 345 13.08 -5.05 -7.16
C CYS A 345 14.16 -4.58 -6.17
N GLU A 346 14.34 -3.27 -6.07
CA GLU A 346 15.26 -2.63 -5.13
C GLU A 346 14.42 -1.72 -4.20
N GLU A 347 13.80 -2.33 -3.19
CA GLU A 347 13.10 -1.58 -2.15
C GLU A 347 14.13 -0.77 -1.36
N TYR A 348 13.95 0.54 -1.37
CA TYR A 348 14.97 1.48 -0.97
C TYR A 348 14.99 1.71 0.54
N ALA A 349 13.85 1.67 1.22
CA ALA A 349 13.77 1.98 2.64
C ALA A 349 14.44 0.89 3.50
N SER A 350 14.06 -0.37 3.31
CA SER A 350 14.58 -1.55 4.02
C SER A 350 16.10 -1.69 3.97
N LYS A 351 16.73 -1.35 2.84
CA LYS A 351 18.19 -1.43 2.66
C LYS A 351 18.95 -0.24 3.26
N ASN A 352 18.26 0.88 3.49
CA ASN A 352 18.90 2.16 3.80
C ASN A 352 18.33 2.82 5.06
N SER A 353 17.45 2.15 5.80
CA SER A 353 16.88 2.63 7.05
C SER A 353 17.93 2.66 8.15
N THR A 354 18.62 3.79 8.28
CA THR A 354 19.60 4.05 9.34
C THR A 354 19.23 5.27 10.18
N GLY A 355 17.99 5.77 10.08
CA GLY A 355 17.56 7.01 10.72
C GLY A 355 16.13 7.42 10.36
N ASP A 356 15.82 8.72 10.46
CA ASP A 356 14.51 9.29 10.15
C ASP A 356 14.23 9.37 8.63
N TRP A 357 12.97 9.63 8.30
CA TRP A 357 12.48 9.74 6.92
C TRP A 357 13.22 10.82 6.09
N GLN A 358 13.57 11.95 6.69
CA GLN A 358 14.27 13.04 6.00
C GLN A 358 15.69 12.64 5.60
N SER A 359 16.38 11.90 6.46
CA SER A 359 17.70 11.33 6.17
C SER A 359 17.63 10.30 5.04
N LEU A 360 16.60 9.43 5.04
CA LEU A 360 16.36 8.46 3.95
C LEU A 360 16.13 9.19 2.62
N MET A 361 15.27 10.21 2.60
CA MET A 361 14.97 10.98 1.39
C MET A 361 16.19 11.76 0.90
N SER A 362 16.97 12.37 1.80
CA SER A 362 18.21 13.08 1.44
C SER A 362 19.24 12.14 0.79
N ARG A 363 19.29 10.88 1.22
CA ARG A 363 20.14 9.87 0.61
C ARG A 363 19.60 9.46 -0.76
N LEU A 364 18.29 9.20 -0.87
CA LEU A 364 17.64 8.89 -2.14
C LEU A 364 17.91 9.99 -3.17
N ASP A 365 17.79 11.26 -2.77
CA ASP A 365 18.12 12.42 -3.59
C ASP A 365 19.55 12.34 -4.15
N ALA A 366 20.52 12.05 -3.28
CA ALA A 366 21.93 11.96 -3.65
C ALA A 366 22.18 10.79 -4.61
N ASP A 367 21.54 9.64 -4.37
CA ASP A 367 21.68 8.44 -5.19
C ASP A 367 20.99 8.60 -6.55
N ILE A 368 19.83 9.26 -6.64
CA ILE A 368 19.20 9.61 -7.91
C ILE A 368 20.10 10.53 -8.74
N VAL A 369 20.62 11.61 -8.14
CA VAL A 369 21.53 12.56 -8.83
C VAL A 369 22.83 11.89 -9.25
N ALA A 370 23.36 10.98 -8.44
CA ALA A 370 24.56 10.21 -8.75
C ALA A 370 24.32 9.10 -9.78
N GLY A 371 23.06 8.74 -10.07
CA GLY A 371 22.69 7.63 -10.94
C GLY A 371 22.96 6.26 -10.30
N LYS A 372 22.83 6.16 -8.97
CA LYS A 372 22.96 4.94 -8.15
C LYS A 372 21.60 4.32 -7.83
N VAL A 373 20.66 4.48 -8.74
CA VAL A 373 19.30 3.94 -8.68
C VAL A 373 19.05 3.06 -9.89
N GLY A 374 17.96 2.31 -9.88
CA GLY A 374 17.55 1.41 -10.94
C GLY A 374 17.18 2.11 -12.25
N ASP A 375 16.81 1.32 -13.23
CA ASP A 375 16.37 1.79 -14.54
C ASP A 375 15.01 2.51 -14.48
N ILE A 376 14.17 2.08 -13.55
CA ILE A 376 12.88 2.69 -13.22
C ILE A 376 12.92 3.19 -11.78
N ILE A 377 12.34 4.36 -11.53
CA ILE A 377 12.14 4.91 -10.20
C ILE A 377 10.64 5.08 -9.97
N SER A 378 10.14 4.53 -8.86
CA SER A 378 8.82 4.86 -8.32
C SER A 378 8.94 6.02 -7.33
N MET A 379 8.15 7.07 -7.55
CA MET A 379 8.06 8.23 -6.68
C MET A 379 6.62 8.43 -6.24
N ASN A 380 6.43 9.09 -5.10
CA ASN A 380 5.11 9.28 -4.50
C ASN A 380 4.66 10.75 -4.57
N ASP A 381 5.50 11.65 -5.07
CA ASP A 381 5.23 13.09 -5.12
C ASP A 381 5.66 13.74 -6.45
N PRO A 382 4.86 14.68 -6.99
CA PRO A 382 5.20 15.43 -8.21
C PRO A 382 6.36 16.44 -8.07
N ASP A 383 6.68 16.86 -6.85
CA ASP A 383 7.81 17.76 -6.55
C ASP A 383 9.14 17.10 -6.94
N SER A 384 9.33 15.84 -6.54
CA SER A 384 10.46 15.00 -6.89
C SER A 384 10.58 14.82 -8.40
N ILE A 385 9.45 14.54 -9.07
CA ILE A 385 9.43 14.40 -10.54
C ILE A 385 9.96 15.69 -11.19
N THR A 386 9.43 16.85 -10.79
CA THR A 386 9.81 18.15 -11.33
C THR A 386 11.29 18.45 -11.07
N LYS A 387 11.77 18.20 -9.84
CA LYS A 387 13.17 18.39 -9.42
C LYS A 387 14.17 17.58 -10.22
N TYR A 388 13.84 16.33 -10.58
CA TYR A 388 14.76 15.45 -11.31
C TYR A 388 14.64 15.60 -12.83
N ALA A 389 13.45 15.91 -13.33
CA ALA A 389 13.22 16.25 -14.73
C ALA A 389 14.02 17.49 -15.15
N SER A 390 14.00 18.56 -14.35
CA SER A 390 14.76 19.80 -14.63
C SER A 390 16.28 19.61 -14.63
N LYS A 391 16.78 18.56 -13.98
CA LYS A 391 18.19 18.12 -14.03
C LYS A 391 18.51 17.22 -15.22
N GLY A 392 17.54 16.93 -16.08
CA GLY A 392 17.69 16.09 -17.26
C GLY A 392 17.96 14.62 -16.93
N LEU A 393 17.49 14.12 -15.79
CA LEU A 393 17.77 12.75 -15.32
C LEU A 393 16.84 11.69 -15.91
N PHE A 394 15.71 12.09 -16.50
CA PHE A 394 14.71 11.17 -17.03
C PHE A 394 14.73 11.05 -18.55
N THR A 395 14.30 9.89 -19.02
CA THR A 395 13.99 9.60 -20.43
C THR A 395 12.65 10.23 -20.77
N ASP A 396 12.49 10.74 -21.99
CA ASP A 396 11.17 11.10 -22.48
C ASP A 396 10.33 9.82 -22.69
N LEU A 397 9.32 9.63 -21.85
CA LEU A 397 8.47 8.45 -21.97
C LEU A 397 7.70 8.45 -23.30
N TYR A 398 7.43 9.59 -23.94
CA TYR A 398 6.79 9.61 -25.25
C TYR A 398 7.60 8.89 -26.33
N GLU A 399 8.93 8.80 -26.18
CA GLU A 399 9.81 8.08 -27.09
C GLU A 399 9.82 6.55 -26.84
N LEU A 400 9.24 6.09 -25.74
CA LEU A 400 9.18 4.67 -25.39
C LEU A 400 7.93 3.99 -25.97
N PRO A 401 8.03 2.72 -26.40
CA PRO A 401 6.88 1.96 -26.87
C PRO A 401 5.76 1.92 -25.83
N GLY A 402 4.54 2.29 -26.25
CA GLY A 402 3.34 2.23 -25.39
C GLY A 402 2.88 3.55 -24.80
N PHE A 403 3.71 4.61 -24.85
CA PHE A 403 3.47 5.85 -24.13
C PHE A 403 3.34 7.09 -25.03
N GLY A 404 3.08 6.93 -26.32
CA GLY A 404 2.86 8.06 -27.23
C GLY A 404 1.71 8.97 -26.77
N LYS A 405 1.75 10.25 -27.16
CA LYS A 405 0.75 11.27 -26.77
C LYS A 405 -0.70 10.85 -27.02
N ASP A 406 -0.96 10.08 -28.07
CA ASP A 406 -2.29 9.57 -28.42
C ASP A 406 -2.81 8.48 -27.48
N LYS A 407 -1.94 7.88 -26.65
CA LYS A 407 -2.24 6.75 -25.75
C LYS A 407 -2.53 7.17 -24.31
N ILE A 408 -2.25 8.43 -23.97
CA ILE A 408 -2.33 8.98 -22.62
C ILE A 408 -3.38 10.08 -22.64
N PHE A 409 -4.13 10.24 -21.54
CA PHE A 409 -5.09 11.33 -21.42
C PHE A 409 -4.40 12.70 -21.37
N GLY A 410 -5.07 13.71 -21.92
CA GLY A 410 -4.58 15.09 -21.94
C GLY A 410 -4.22 15.62 -20.55
N CYS A 411 -5.08 15.38 -19.55
CA CYS A 411 -4.85 15.79 -18.16
C CYS A 411 -3.58 15.18 -17.55
N VAL A 412 -3.29 13.90 -17.83
CA VAL A 412 -2.06 13.22 -17.38
C VAL A 412 -0.84 13.80 -18.08
N SER A 413 -0.95 14.07 -19.38
CA SER A 413 0.11 14.68 -20.18
C SER A 413 0.46 16.07 -19.64
N GLU A 414 -0.55 16.92 -19.38
CA GLU A 414 -0.34 18.26 -18.82
C GLU A 414 0.27 18.20 -17.40
N ALA A 415 -0.18 17.26 -16.55
CA ALA A 415 0.35 17.11 -15.20
C ALA A 415 1.84 16.73 -15.20
N MET A 416 2.27 15.87 -16.12
CA MET A 416 3.57 15.18 -16.06
C MET A 416 4.61 15.65 -17.07
N GLU A 417 4.21 16.43 -18.08
CA GLU A 417 5.15 16.98 -19.06
C GLU A 417 6.04 18.05 -18.41
N ARG A 418 7.36 17.94 -18.60
CA ARG A 418 8.35 18.93 -18.13
C ARG A 418 9.33 19.17 -19.26
N ASP A 419 9.55 20.43 -19.63
CA ASP A 419 10.48 20.83 -20.71
C ASP A 419 10.26 20.07 -22.03
N GLY A 420 9.01 19.74 -22.37
CA GLY A 420 8.62 19.06 -23.61
C GLY A 420 8.78 17.53 -23.59
N ILE A 421 9.17 16.92 -22.47
CA ILE A 421 9.24 15.46 -22.30
C ILE A 421 8.17 14.97 -21.32
N LEU A 422 7.67 13.74 -21.51
CA LEU A 422 6.88 13.08 -20.47
C LEU A 422 7.84 12.52 -19.41
N ALA A 423 7.97 13.22 -18.29
CA ALA A 423 8.98 12.92 -17.28
C ALA A 423 8.63 11.71 -16.40
N ALA A 424 7.34 11.48 -16.18
CA ALA A 424 6.80 10.38 -15.40
C ALA A 424 5.41 9.99 -15.91
N ILE A 425 4.92 8.83 -15.49
CA ILE A 425 3.53 8.43 -15.69
C ILE A 425 2.94 7.92 -14.37
N PRO A 426 1.79 8.43 -13.90
CA PRO A 426 1.05 7.82 -12.81
C PRO A 426 0.50 6.47 -13.25
N GLN A 427 0.36 5.49 -12.36
CA GLN A 427 -0.33 4.23 -12.74
C GLN A 427 -1.83 4.47 -12.94
N GLU A 428 -2.44 5.06 -11.94
CA GLU A 428 -3.84 5.42 -11.83
C GLU A 428 -3.95 6.81 -11.19
N PHE A 429 -5.01 7.56 -11.47
CA PHE A 429 -5.18 8.93 -11.00
C PHE A 429 -6.65 9.29 -10.72
N VAL A 430 -6.83 10.39 -10.01
CA VAL A 430 -8.13 10.98 -9.72
C VAL A 430 -8.07 12.46 -10.04
N LEU A 431 -9.18 13.01 -10.57
CA LEU A 431 -9.34 14.44 -10.73
C LEU A 431 -10.24 14.99 -9.62
N ASN A 432 -9.69 15.86 -8.76
CA ASN A 432 -10.49 16.71 -7.89
C ASN A 432 -10.83 17.98 -8.66
N THR A 433 -12.10 18.35 -8.70
CA THR A 433 -12.60 19.47 -9.52
C THR A 433 -13.86 20.07 -8.89
N LEU A 434 -14.28 21.24 -9.39
CA LEU A 434 -15.62 21.76 -9.10
C LEU A 434 -16.56 21.48 -10.27
N ALA A 435 -17.82 21.25 -9.93
CA ALA A 435 -18.94 21.27 -10.85
C ALA A 435 -19.98 22.28 -10.37
N VAL A 436 -20.71 22.86 -11.32
CA VAL A 436 -21.73 23.87 -11.05
C VAL A 436 -22.96 23.58 -11.89
N GLN A 437 -24.12 24.10 -11.49
CA GLN A 437 -25.32 24.06 -12.32
C GLN A 437 -25.01 24.59 -13.73
N LYS A 438 -25.44 23.88 -14.76
CA LYS A 438 -25.13 24.18 -16.16
C LYS A 438 -25.42 25.63 -16.53
N GLY A 439 -24.46 26.29 -17.20
CA GLY A 439 -24.55 27.68 -17.66
C GLY A 439 -24.33 28.74 -16.59
N THR A 440 -23.89 28.38 -15.37
CA THR A 440 -23.63 29.34 -14.28
C THR A 440 -22.33 30.11 -14.49
N VAL A 441 -21.29 29.46 -15.02
CA VAL A 441 -19.97 30.05 -15.28
C VAL A 441 -19.56 29.87 -16.74
N GLY A 442 -18.73 30.77 -17.26
CA GLY A 442 -18.12 30.64 -18.58
C GLY A 442 -16.67 30.13 -18.49
N GLU A 443 -15.93 30.22 -19.59
CA GLU A 443 -14.51 29.84 -19.65
C GLU A 443 -13.62 30.75 -18.77
N ASP A 444 -13.96 32.03 -18.67
CA ASP A 444 -13.31 32.99 -17.77
C ASP A 444 -13.76 32.74 -16.32
N PHE A 445 -13.08 31.82 -15.63
CA PHE A 445 -13.36 31.45 -14.24
C PHE A 445 -12.11 31.57 -13.36
N ASP A 446 -11.85 32.78 -12.85
CA ASP A 446 -10.77 33.12 -11.93
C ASP A 446 -11.26 33.24 -10.47
N VAL A 447 -10.33 33.44 -9.53
CA VAL A 447 -10.63 33.57 -8.10
C VAL A 447 -11.52 34.78 -7.84
N GLY A 448 -11.30 35.88 -8.55
CA GLY A 448 -12.16 37.06 -8.48
C GLY A 448 -13.62 36.72 -8.79
N LYS A 449 -13.84 35.87 -9.80
CA LYS A 449 -15.17 35.46 -10.24
C LYS A 449 -15.89 34.61 -9.21
N ILE A 450 -15.22 33.63 -8.60
CA ILE A 450 -15.88 32.82 -7.56
C ILE A 450 -16.22 33.66 -6.32
N ILE A 451 -15.36 34.62 -5.96
CA ILE A 451 -15.63 35.57 -4.86
C ILE A 451 -16.81 36.49 -5.20
N GLU A 452 -16.91 36.95 -6.45
CA GLU A 452 -18.06 37.74 -6.92
C GLU A 452 -19.37 36.94 -6.80
N LEU A 453 -19.36 35.67 -7.21
CA LEU A 453 -20.51 34.77 -7.08
C LEU A 453 -20.92 34.57 -5.63
N ALA A 454 -19.94 34.39 -4.73
CA ALA A 454 -20.20 34.26 -3.30
C ALA A 454 -20.86 35.52 -2.73
N LYS A 455 -20.38 36.71 -3.08
CA LYS A 455 -20.94 38.00 -2.63
C LYS A 455 -22.35 38.24 -3.18
N ASN A 456 -22.66 37.72 -4.36
CA ASN A 456 -23.93 37.91 -5.05
C ASN A 456 -24.83 36.66 -5.00
N SER A 457 -24.66 35.80 -3.99
CA SER A 457 -25.26 34.47 -3.98
C SER A 457 -26.78 34.42 -3.86
N GLY A 458 -27.41 35.53 -3.47
CA GLY A 458 -28.85 35.57 -3.19
C GLY A 458 -29.27 34.63 -2.06
N GLY A 459 -28.36 34.32 -1.13
CA GLY A 459 -28.59 33.42 0.00
C GLY A 459 -28.14 31.97 -0.23
N LYS A 460 -27.65 31.63 -1.43
CA LYS A 460 -27.00 30.34 -1.67
C LYS A 460 -25.64 30.26 -0.99
N ARG A 461 -25.25 29.06 -0.58
CA ARG A 461 -23.91 28.76 -0.06
C ARG A 461 -22.98 28.41 -1.23
N LEU A 462 -21.70 28.73 -1.08
CA LEU A 462 -20.72 28.41 -2.12
C LEU A 462 -20.43 26.90 -2.14
N PHE A 463 -20.18 26.32 -0.95
CA PHE A 463 -19.91 24.91 -0.70
C PHE A 463 -20.76 24.39 0.48
N MET A 464 -20.68 23.09 0.78
CA MET A 464 -21.35 22.48 1.95
C MET A 464 -20.93 23.13 3.26
N ALA A 465 -19.62 23.40 3.41
CA ALA A 465 -19.07 24.18 4.51
C ALA A 465 -18.44 25.49 4.01
N ILE A 466 -18.70 26.60 4.69
CA ILE A 466 -18.25 27.94 4.30
C ILE A 466 -17.47 28.67 5.40
N ASN A 467 -16.96 27.97 6.42
CA ASN A 467 -16.01 28.58 7.35
C ASN A 467 -14.67 28.89 6.67
N ARG A 468 -13.85 29.74 7.31
CA ARG A 468 -12.53 30.16 6.81
C ARG A 468 -11.65 28.98 6.39
N ALA A 469 -11.54 27.95 7.23
CA ALA A 469 -10.69 26.80 6.95
C ALA A 469 -11.19 25.97 5.76
N ALA A 470 -12.50 25.75 5.65
CA ALA A 470 -13.11 25.01 4.56
C ALA A 470 -12.90 25.71 3.21
N VAL A 471 -13.21 27.01 3.12
CA VAL A 471 -13.02 27.79 1.89
C VAL A 471 -11.53 27.90 1.55
N ASN A 472 -10.66 28.07 2.55
CA ASN A 472 -9.22 28.09 2.33
C ASN A 472 -8.71 26.78 1.73
N GLY A 473 -9.15 25.64 2.27
CA GLY A 473 -8.83 24.33 1.72
C GLY A 473 -9.28 24.12 0.27
N GLN A 474 -10.30 24.86 -0.21
CA GLN A 474 -10.77 24.77 -1.60
C GLN A 474 -10.08 25.73 -2.56
N LEU A 475 -9.72 26.93 -2.12
CA LEU A 475 -9.28 28.02 -3.01
C LEU A 475 -7.81 28.37 -2.89
N LEU A 476 -7.08 27.86 -1.89
CA LEU A 476 -5.68 28.22 -1.70
C LEU A 476 -4.84 27.90 -2.96
N ASN A 477 -4.97 26.72 -3.55
CA ASN A 477 -4.18 26.36 -4.73
C ASN A 477 -4.48 27.25 -5.93
N SER A 478 -5.77 27.56 -6.15
CA SER A 478 -6.22 28.53 -7.15
C SER A 478 -5.53 29.88 -6.99
N VAL A 479 -5.54 30.42 -5.77
CA VAL A 479 -4.92 31.70 -5.42
C VAL A 479 -3.41 31.68 -5.63
N LEU A 480 -2.73 30.60 -5.21
CA LEU A 480 -1.30 30.41 -5.43
C LEU A 480 -0.96 30.41 -6.92
N TYR A 481 -1.76 29.73 -7.74
CA TYR A 481 -1.55 29.65 -9.18
C TYR A 481 -1.76 31.00 -9.90
N GLU A 482 -2.65 31.86 -9.39
CA GLU A 482 -2.78 33.23 -9.88
C GLU A 482 -1.57 34.09 -9.52
N CYS A 483 -1.08 33.93 -8.29
CA CYS A 483 -0.03 34.79 -7.74
C CYS A 483 1.38 34.35 -8.11
N VAL A 484 1.62 33.09 -8.47
CA VAL A 484 2.96 32.52 -8.64
C VAL A 484 3.13 31.88 -10.01
N ASP A 485 4.14 32.33 -10.74
CA ASP A 485 4.67 31.64 -11.91
C ASP A 485 6.03 31.03 -11.56
N VAL A 486 5.98 29.75 -11.19
CA VAL A 486 7.16 28.98 -10.81
C VAL A 486 8.15 28.90 -11.97
N SER A 487 7.67 28.71 -13.20
CA SER A 487 8.50 28.58 -14.40
C SER A 487 9.24 29.88 -14.75
N ALA A 488 8.58 31.02 -14.54
CA ALA A 488 9.20 32.33 -14.75
C ALA A 488 9.99 32.82 -13.53
N GLY A 489 9.91 32.12 -12.39
CA GLY A 489 10.54 32.54 -11.13
C GLY A 489 9.96 33.84 -10.58
N LYS A 490 8.65 34.08 -10.76
CA LYS A 490 7.99 35.33 -10.38
C LYS A 490 6.78 35.07 -9.50
N CYS A 491 6.51 36.01 -8.60
CA CYS A 491 5.24 36.07 -7.89
C CYS A 491 4.75 37.51 -7.74
N ASP A 492 3.44 37.67 -7.61
CA ASP A 492 2.79 38.93 -7.30
C ASP A 492 1.53 38.69 -6.44
N PHE A 493 1.71 38.67 -5.12
CA PHE A 493 0.61 38.62 -4.17
C PHE A 493 0.01 40.00 -3.90
N SER A 494 0.64 41.07 -4.42
CA SER A 494 0.11 42.43 -4.34
C SER A 494 -0.93 42.72 -5.43
N SER A 495 -0.97 41.87 -6.47
CA SER A 495 -2.07 41.83 -7.43
C SER A 495 -3.38 41.52 -6.69
N GLY A 496 -4.44 42.29 -6.96
CA GLY A 496 -5.64 42.37 -6.11
C GLY A 496 -6.33 41.05 -5.76
N ALA A 497 -6.09 39.97 -6.51
CA ALA A 497 -6.68 38.65 -6.28
C ALA A 497 -6.39 38.08 -4.87
N PHE A 498 -5.13 38.15 -4.41
CA PHE A 498 -4.78 37.63 -3.08
C PHE A 498 -5.39 38.49 -1.97
N THR A 499 -5.37 39.81 -2.11
CA THR A 499 -5.97 40.71 -1.12
C THR A 499 -7.49 40.58 -1.07
N ASP A 500 -8.15 40.44 -2.22
CA ASP A 500 -9.60 40.22 -2.31
C ASP A 500 -9.99 38.87 -1.68
N TYR A 501 -9.14 37.86 -1.84
CA TYR A 501 -9.28 36.56 -1.21
C TYR A 501 -9.15 36.64 0.32
N LEU A 502 -8.12 37.32 0.85
CA LEU A 502 -7.98 37.53 2.30
C LEU A 502 -9.18 38.30 2.88
N ASP A 503 -9.62 39.36 2.20
CA ASP A 503 -10.80 40.12 2.61
C ASP A 503 -12.06 39.25 2.60
N TYR A 504 -12.23 38.39 1.59
CA TYR A 504 -13.33 37.44 1.53
C TYR A 504 -13.28 36.43 2.68
N LEU A 505 -12.13 35.82 2.97
CA LEU A 505 -11.98 34.92 4.11
C LEU A 505 -12.38 35.60 5.43
N MET A 506 -12.05 36.89 5.62
CA MET A 506 -12.44 37.63 6.81
C MET A 506 -13.97 37.85 6.94
N THR A 507 -14.71 37.78 5.85
CA THR A 507 -16.19 37.81 5.89
C THR A 507 -16.81 36.48 6.34
N LEU A 508 -16.04 35.39 6.26
CA LEU A 508 -16.50 34.06 6.62
C LEU A 508 -16.39 33.81 8.13
N PRO A 509 -17.29 32.97 8.69
CA PRO A 509 -17.23 32.62 10.09
C PRO A 509 -16.05 31.67 10.37
N GLU A 510 -15.59 31.65 11.62
CA GLU A 510 -14.56 30.71 12.06
C GLU A 510 -15.08 29.28 12.16
N ASN A 511 -16.32 29.14 12.65
CA ASN A 511 -17.04 27.87 12.73
C ASN A 511 -18.31 27.94 11.89
N ASP A 512 -18.73 26.81 11.34
CA ASP A 512 -19.92 26.72 10.49
C ASP A 512 -20.87 25.67 11.07
N GLU A 513 -21.72 26.12 12.00
CA GLU A 513 -22.73 25.27 12.65
C GLU A 513 -23.83 24.83 11.67
N ASP A 514 -23.98 25.55 10.55
CA ASP A 514 -24.97 25.31 9.50
C ASP A 514 -24.38 24.52 8.31
N ALA A 515 -23.28 23.79 8.51
CA ALA A 515 -22.68 22.95 7.48
C ALA A 515 -23.64 21.82 7.06
N MET A 516 -23.79 21.63 5.75
CA MET A 516 -24.85 20.81 5.16
C MET A 516 -24.43 19.35 4.91
N TYR A 517 -23.84 18.68 5.91
CA TYR A 517 -23.34 17.29 5.80
C TYR A 517 -24.34 16.21 6.26
N ASP A 518 -25.65 16.46 6.11
CA ASP A 518 -26.70 15.52 6.51
C ASP A 518 -26.97 14.41 5.45
N GLY A 519 -26.27 14.48 4.32
CA GLY A 519 -26.38 13.57 3.19
C GLY A 519 -27.50 13.93 2.20
N ALA A 520 -28.31 14.95 2.47
CA ALA A 520 -29.32 15.42 1.55
C ALA A 520 -28.69 16.06 0.30
N ASN A 521 -29.42 16.02 -0.82
CA ASN A 521 -28.98 16.66 -2.06
C ASN A 521 -29.33 18.15 -2.10
N HIS A 522 -28.56 18.94 -1.36
CA HIS A 522 -28.66 20.40 -1.33
C HIS A 522 -28.32 21.07 -2.67
N TYR A 523 -27.63 20.37 -3.58
CA TYR A 523 -27.31 20.85 -4.92
C TYR A 523 -28.56 20.85 -5.82
N ALA A 524 -29.30 19.75 -5.85
CA ALA A 524 -30.57 19.67 -6.57
C ALA A 524 -31.65 20.62 -5.98
N ALA A 525 -31.58 20.92 -4.68
CA ALA A 525 -32.42 21.92 -4.02
C ALA A 525 -32.02 23.38 -4.38
N GLY A 526 -30.84 23.59 -4.98
CA GLY A 526 -30.34 24.90 -5.36
C GLY A 526 -29.81 25.73 -4.20
N GLU A 527 -29.49 25.10 -3.07
CA GLU A 527 -29.01 25.75 -1.84
C GLU A 527 -27.48 25.96 -1.85
N ILE A 528 -26.76 25.10 -2.58
CA ILE A 528 -25.30 25.15 -2.75
C ILE A 528 -24.96 25.36 -4.24
N MET A 529 -23.95 26.18 -4.51
CA MET A 529 -23.52 26.50 -5.88
C MET A 529 -22.58 25.47 -6.49
N PHE A 530 -21.50 25.12 -5.79
CA PHE A 530 -20.42 24.29 -6.34
C PHE A 530 -20.37 22.95 -5.65
N TYR A 531 -20.43 21.89 -6.45
CA TYR A 531 -20.17 20.53 -6.03
C TYR A 531 -18.68 20.23 -6.13
N GLN A 532 -18.10 19.76 -5.02
CA GLN A 532 -16.70 19.33 -4.97
C GLN A 532 -16.62 17.87 -5.45
N ALA A 533 -16.27 17.69 -6.72
CA ALA A 533 -16.25 16.39 -7.36
C ALA A 533 -14.86 15.74 -7.24
N ARG A 534 -14.84 14.48 -6.79
CA ARG A 534 -13.68 13.59 -6.88
C ARG A 534 -13.99 12.55 -7.95
N ILE A 535 -13.38 12.68 -9.12
CA ILE A 535 -13.66 11.82 -10.28
C ILE A 535 -12.55 10.78 -10.43
N GLY A 536 -12.79 9.58 -9.88
CA GLY A 536 -11.90 8.42 -10.00
C GLY A 536 -12.47 7.31 -10.89
N ALA A 537 -13.75 7.38 -11.22
CA ALA A 537 -14.45 6.40 -12.05
C ALA A 537 -15.57 7.06 -12.89
N ILE A 538 -16.08 6.33 -13.89
CA ILE A 538 -17.22 6.76 -14.69
C ILE A 538 -18.50 6.96 -13.86
N SER A 539 -18.66 6.22 -12.76
CA SER A 539 -19.74 6.44 -11.79
C SER A 539 -19.67 7.83 -11.17
N ASP A 540 -18.47 8.27 -10.76
CA ASP A 540 -18.26 9.60 -10.17
C ASP A 540 -18.54 10.71 -11.19
N TYR A 541 -18.08 10.51 -12.43
CA TYR A 541 -18.38 11.42 -13.54
C TYR A 541 -19.89 11.49 -13.81
N ALA A 542 -20.56 10.34 -13.93
CA ALA A 542 -22.01 10.27 -14.14
C ALA A 542 -22.79 10.92 -12.99
N MET A 543 -22.39 10.69 -11.74
CA MET A 543 -22.98 11.33 -10.58
C MET A 543 -22.81 12.85 -10.64
N THR A 544 -21.61 13.31 -10.95
CA THR A 544 -21.28 14.73 -11.09
C THR A 544 -22.16 15.41 -12.14
N MET A 545 -22.37 14.76 -13.29
CA MET A 545 -23.23 15.29 -14.36
C MET A 545 -24.73 15.38 -13.99
N ASN A 546 -25.16 14.63 -12.96
CA ASN A 546 -26.56 14.55 -12.52
C ASN A 546 -26.81 15.15 -11.12
N ILE A 547 -25.78 15.67 -10.43
CA ILE A 547 -25.87 16.09 -9.02
C ILE A 547 -26.88 17.24 -8.82
N PHE A 548 -26.99 18.14 -9.80
CA PHE A 548 -27.95 19.26 -9.81
C PHE A 548 -29.35 18.87 -10.34
N GLY A 549 -29.62 17.57 -10.50
CA GLY A 549 -30.88 17.06 -11.04
C GLY A 549 -31.12 17.49 -12.49
N ASP A 550 -32.38 17.81 -12.82
CA ASP A 550 -32.81 18.11 -14.19
C ASP A 550 -32.15 19.36 -14.81
N ALA A 551 -31.51 20.20 -13.98
CA ALA A 551 -30.76 21.36 -14.45
C ALA A 551 -29.44 20.99 -15.14
N GLY A 552 -28.90 19.79 -14.86
CA GLY A 552 -27.59 19.35 -15.33
C GLY A 552 -26.41 20.12 -14.71
N ALA A 553 -25.21 19.60 -14.94
CA ALA A 553 -23.96 20.18 -14.45
C ALA A 553 -23.01 20.54 -15.59
N ASP A 554 -22.18 21.55 -15.36
CA ASP A 554 -20.91 21.75 -16.07
C ASP A 554 -19.76 21.51 -15.07
N ILE A 555 -18.77 20.70 -15.46
CA ILE A 555 -17.54 20.54 -14.69
C ILE A 555 -16.64 21.73 -15.02
N CYS A 556 -16.55 22.67 -14.09
CA CYS A 556 -15.91 23.97 -14.32
C CYS A 556 -14.49 24.09 -13.76
N GLY A 557 -13.98 23.08 -13.03
CA GLY A 557 -12.65 23.18 -12.42
C GLY A 557 -12.62 24.14 -11.23
N TYR A 558 -11.52 24.11 -10.48
CA TYR A 558 -11.19 25.18 -9.55
C TYR A 558 -10.78 26.44 -10.33
N PRO A 559 -11.13 27.63 -9.84
CA PRO A 559 -10.84 28.87 -10.56
C PRO A 559 -9.33 29.11 -10.72
N SER A 560 -8.90 29.72 -11.83
CA SER A 560 -7.51 30.15 -12.00
C SER A 560 -7.38 31.26 -13.06
N ARG A 561 -6.20 31.88 -13.16
CA ARG A 561 -5.92 32.96 -14.13
C ARG A 561 -6.17 32.58 -15.60
N ASP A 562 -6.12 31.29 -15.93
CA ASP A 562 -6.29 30.76 -17.29
C ASP A 562 -7.63 29.98 -17.43
N GLY A 563 -8.57 30.17 -16.49
CA GLY A 563 -9.82 29.43 -16.42
C GLY A 563 -9.77 28.21 -15.48
N GLY A 564 -10.80 27.38 -15.55
CA GLY A 564 -10.98 26.22 -14.67
C GLY A 564 -9.88 25.17 -14.76
N ARG A 565 -9.36 24.72 -13.60
CA ARG A 565 -8.35 23.65 -13.50
C ARG A 565 -8.74 22.59 -12.49
N ALA A 566 -8.51 21.32 -12.80
CA ALA A 566 -8.60 20.22 -11.86
C ALA A 566 -7.27 20.03 -11.11
N GLU A 567 -7.32 19.36 -9.97
CA GLU A 567 -6.15 18.78 -9.33
C GLU A 567 -6.06 17.30 -9.70
N LEU A 568 -4.93 16.90 -10.28
CA LEU A 568 -4.62 15.50 -10.52
C LEU A 568 -3.90 14.93 -9.31
N SER A 569 -4.48 13.89 -8.71
CA SER A 569 -3.90 13.16 -7.59
C SER A 569 -3.66 11.70 -7.98
N ALA A 570 -2.50 11.16 -7.61
CA ALA A 570 -2.13 9.76 -7.84
C ALA A 570 -1.23 9.26 -6.72
N GLY A 571 -1.31 7.96 -6.43
CA GLY A 571 -0.53 7.33 -5.35
C GLY A 571 0.91 6.97 -5.72
N SER A 572 1.24 6.83 -7.01
CA SER A 572 2.59 6.46 -7.47
C SER A 572 2.84 6.94 -8.90
N TYR A 573 4.07 7.38 -9.14
CA TYR A 573 4.56 7.89 -10.43
C TYR A 573 5.83 7.17 -10.84
N TYR A 574 5.93 6.81 -12.11
CA TYR A 574 7.03 6.01 -12.63
C TYR A 574 7.83 6.79 -13.67
N SER A 575 9.15 6.89 -13.46
CA SER A 575 10.11 7.50 -14.38
C SER A 575 11.14 6.49 -14.84
N VAL A 576 11.60 6.61 -16.09
CA VAL A 576 12.73 5.82 -16.63
C VAL A 576 13.99 6.67 -16.62
N VAL A 577 15.05 6.19 -15.99
CA VAL A 577 16.33 6.92 -15.89
C VAL A 577 16.98 7.07 -17.26
N LYS A 578 17.39 8.29 -17.62
CA LYS A 578 17.97 8.63 -18.92
C LYS A 578 19.19 7.79 -19.30
N LYS A 579 20.01 7.45 -18.30
CA LYS A 579 21.22 6.63 -18.45
C LYS A 579 20.96 5.13 -18.53
N SER A 580 19.71 4.67 -18.33
CA SER A 580 19.36 3.25 -18.45
C SER A 580 19.79 2.71 -19.83
N ARG A 581 20.39 1.52 -19.80
CA ARG A 581 20.81 0.76 -20.99
C ARG A 581 19.75 -0.26 -21.43
N VAL A 582 18.68 -0.42 -20.65
CA VAL A 582 17.62 -1.42 -20.87
C VAL A 582 16.24 -0.75 -20.98
N LYS A 583 16.17 0.40 -21.67
CA LYS A 583 14.94 1.19 -21.83
C LYS A 583 13.77 0.41 -22.43
N ASP A 584 14.03 -0.50 -23.36
CA ASP A 584 13.00 -1.37 -23.93
C ASP A 584 12.40 -2.31 -22.87
N GLY A 585 13.24 -2.83 -21.98
CA GLY A 585 12.80 -3.65 -20.85
C GLY A 585 12.04 -2.84 -19.81
N ALA A 586 12.50 -1.61 -19.53
CA ALA A 586 11.78 -0.70 -18.65
C ALA A 586 10.40 -0.35 -19.22
N ALA A 587 10.32 -0.04 -20.51
CA ALA A 587 9.05 0.22 -21.21
C ALA A 587 8.14 -1.02 -21.17
N ALA A 588 8.67 -2.22 -21.42
CA ALA A 588 7.90 -3.46 -21.37
C ALA A 588 7.30 -3.70 -19.97
N PHE A 589 8.08 -3.50 -18.91
CA PHE A 589 7.59 -3.63 -17.54
C PHE A 589 6.54 -2.58 -17.19
N LEU A 590 6.78 -1.30 -17.52
CA LEU A 590 5.79 -0.25 -17.26
C LEU A 590 4.48 -0.51 -18.02
N ASN A 591 4.52 -0.92 -19.29
CA ASN A 591 3.30 -1.30 -20.01
C ASN A 591 2.53 -2.42 -19.28
N TYR A 592 3.22 -3.40 -18.69
CA TYR A 592 2.58 -4.45 -17.90
C TYR A 592 2.02 -3.92 -16.57
N LEU A 593 2.80 -3.13 -15.83
CA LEU A 593 2.39 -2.54 -14.55
C LEU A 593 1.16 -1.62 -14.68
N LEU A 594 1.05 -0.90 -15.80
CA LEU A 594 -0.10 -0.05 -16.13
C LEU A 594 -1.21 -0.79 -16.90
N SER A 595 -1.08 -2.10 -17.12
CA SER A 595 -2.08 -2.89 -17.86
C SER A 595 -3.27 -3.30 -16.99
N PRO A 596 -4.39 -3.73 -17.61
CA PRO A 596 -5.57 -4.25 -16.90
C PRO A 596 -5.25 -5.30 -15.83
N ASP A 597 -4.28 -6.18 -16.08
CA ASP A 597 -3.88 -7.26 -15.16
C ASP A 597 -3.35 -6.76 -13.81
N CYS A 598 -2.91 -5.50 -13.76
CA CYS A 598 -2.32 -4.86 -12.58
C CYS A 598 -3.18 -3.71 -12.04
N THR A 599 -4.07 -3.12 -12.84
CA THR A 599 -4.84 -1.94 -12.43
C THR A 599 -6.33 -2.20 -12.23
N ILE A 600 -6.91 -3.19 -12.91
CA ILE A 600 -8.36 -3.46 -12.84
C ILE A 600 -8.62 -4.59 -11.86
N ASP A 601 -9.49 -4.34 -10.88
CA ASP A 601 -10.04 -5.33 -9.96
C ASP A 601 -11.57 -5.37 -10.13
N ASP A 602 -12.05 -6.31 -10.95
CA ASP A 602 -13.48 -6.47 -11.25
C ASP A 602 -14.33 -6.74 -9.99
N ALA A 603 -13.75 -7.31 -8.93
CA ALA A 603 -14.48 -7.60 -7.70
C ALA A 603 -14.70 -6.35 -6.84
N ARG A 604 -13.78 -5.38 -6.91
CA ARG A 604 -13.87 -4.12 -6.17
C ARG A 604 -14.45 -2.97 -6.98
N GLY A 605 -14.50 -3.10 -8.31
CA GLY A 605 -14.79 -2.00 -9.23
C GLY A 605 -13.63 -0.99 -9.29
N MET A 606 -13.66 -0.11 -10.29
CA MET A 606 -12.62 0.91 -10.44
C MET A 606 -12.79 2.06 -9.44
N ARG A 607 -11.68 2.53 -8.87
CA ARG A 607 -11.67 3.64 -7.90
C ARG A 607 -10.80 4.82 -8.32
N GLU A 608 -9.89 4.58 -9.27
CA GLU A 608 -8.96 5.53 -9.84
C GLU A 608 -8.82 5.22 -11.34
N ILE A 609 -8.59 6.26 -12.15
CA ILE A 609 -8.59 6.20 -13.61
C ILE A 609 -7.22 5.72 -14.10
N PRO A 610 -7.13 4.67 -14.93
CA PRO A 610 -5.86 4.26 -15.52
C PRO A 610 -5.28 5.35 -16.44
N SER A 611 -3.99 5.62 -16.34
CA SER A 611 -3.32 6.63 -17.18
C SER A 611 -3.28 6.27 -18.67
N LEU A 612 -3.29 4.97 -19.00
CA LEU A 612 -3.28 4.48 -20.37
C LEU A 612 -4.71 4.30 -20.90
N LYS A 613 -5.01 4.91 -22.05
CA LYS A 613 -6.31 4.73 -22.74
C LYS A 613 -6.59 3.28 -23.10
N ALA A 614 -5.55 2.50 -23.41
CA ALA A 614 -5.70 1.08 -23.70
C ALA A 614 -6.19 0.27 -22.48
N THR A 615 -5.73 0.67 -21.28
CA THR A 615 -6.15 0.04 -20.02
C THR A 615 -7.57 0.45 -19.66
N MET A 616 -7.89 1.74 -19.78
CA MET A 616 -9.26 2.25 -19.61
C MET A 616 -10.26 1.54 -20.54
N LYS A 617 -9.86 1.27 -21.78
CA LYS A 617 -10.69 0.55 -22.75
C LYS A 617 -11.05 -0.87 -22.31
N ALA A 618 -10.17 -1.58 -21.60
CA ALA A 618 -10.49 -2.90 -21.08
C ALA A 618 -11.58 -2.83 -20.00
N TRP A 619 -11.60 -1.76 -19.21
CA TRP A 619 -12.64 -1.52 -18.22
C TRP A 619 -14.01 -1.22 -18.84
N GLU A 620 -14.05 -0.58 -20.02
CA GLU A 620 -15.32 -0.36 -20.75
C GLU A 620 -16.10 -1.66 -20.98
N GLU A 621 -15.41 -2.78 -21.16
CA GLU A 621 -16.03 -4.09 -21.43
C GLU A 621 -16.76 -4.67 -20.21
N SER A 622 -16.28 -4.41 -18.99
CA SER A 622 -16.96 -4.83 -17.76
C SER A 622 -18.01 -3.79 -17.34
N GLU A 623 -17.64 -2.51 -17.31
CA GLU A 623 -18.48 -1.44 -16.78
C GLU A 623 -19.62 -1.02 -17.73
N GLY A 624 -19.43 -1.15 -19.05
CA GLY A 624 -20.44 -0.83 -20.07
C GLY A 624 -21.70 -1.70 -20.04
N LYS A 625 -21.79 -2.62 -19.07
CA LYS A 625 -22.97 -3.44 -18.78
C LYS A 625 -23.83 -2.85 -17.67
N MET A 626 -23.33 -1.84 -16.96
CA MET A 626 -23.92 -1.34 -15.72
C MET A 626 -24.93 -0.21 -15.96
N TYR A 627 -25.88 -0.14 -15.03
CA TYR A 627 -26.79 0.98 -14.82
C TYR A 627 -26.57 1.48 -13.40
N TYR A 628 -26.31 2.78 -13.26
CA TYR A 628 -26.21 3.45 -11.97
C TYR A 628 -27.52 4.15 -11.64
N TYR A 629 -27.95 4.06 -10.39
CA TYR A 629 -29.10 4.80 -9.88
C TYR A 629 -28.66 5.76 -8.79
N PHE A 630 -28.69 7.06 -9.08
CA PHE A 630 -28.33 8.13 -8.14
C PHE A 630 -29.59 8.67 -7.46
N TYR A 631 -29.63 8.66 -6.14
CA TYR A 631 -30.82 9.08 -5.39
C TYR A 631 -30.93 10.60 -5.38
N LYS A 632 -32.09 11.12 -5.80
CA LYS A 632 -32.30 12.57 -5.94
C LYS A 632 -32.21 13.31 -4.61
N ASN A 633 -32.54 12.63 -3.50
CA ASN A 633 -32.62 13.22 -2.18
C ASN A 633 -31.42 12.88 -1.29
N ASN A 634 -30.50 12.01 -1.71
CA ASN A 634 -29.38 11.57 -0.89
C ASN A 634 -28.11 11.36 -1.72
N ILE A 635 -27.09 12.18 -1.51
CA ILE A 635 -25.84 12.16 -2.29
C ILE A 635 -24.87 11.04 -1.86
N ASN A 636 -25.11 10.43 -0.69
CA ASN A 636 -24.29 9.33 -0.17
C ASN A 636 -24.83 7.95 -0.56
N ARG A 637 -25.91 7.91 -1.34
CA ARG A 637 -26.56 6.67 -1.75
C ARG A 637 -26.62 6.58 -3.27
N TRP A 638 -26.18 5.44 -3.78
CA TRP A 638 -26.39 5.03 -5.16
C TRP A 638 -26.46 3.50 -5.21
N SER A 639 -27.03 2.99 -6.29
CA SER A 639 -27.13 1.55 -6.57
C SER A 639 -26.58 1.27 -7.97
N ALA A 640 -26.10 0.06 -8.21
CA ALA A 640 -25.75 -0.39 -9.55
C ALA A 640 -26.22 -1.82 -9.81
N ASP A 641 -26.65 -2.06 -11.04
CA ASP A 641 -27.07 -3.36 -11.53
C ASP A 641 -26.70 -3.47 -13.02
N THR A 642 -26.69 -4.70 -13.53
CA THR A 642 -26.59 -5.00 -14.97
C THR A 642 -27.91 -4.82 -15.72
N ASN A 643 -29.01 -4.60 -15.00
CA ASN A 643 -30.33 -4.30 -15.54
C ASN A 643 -30.73 -2.85 -15.24
N PRO A 644 -31.61 -2.23 -16.05
CA PRO A 644 -32.16 -0.91 -15.74
C PRO A 644 -32.85 -0.92 -14.37
N ILE A 645 -32.56 0.12 -13.58
CA ILE A 645 -33.12 0.34 -12.24
C ILE A 645 -34.12 1.51 -12.32
N ASP A 646 -35.24 1.42 -11.61
CA ASP A 646 -36.20 2.53 -11.53
C ASP A 646 -36.62 2.88 -10.10
N GLU A 647 -37.38 3.98 -9.97
CA GLU A 647 -37.88 4.49 -8.69
C GLU A 647 -38.81 3.52 -7.96
N THR A 648 -39.52 2.65 -8.70
CA THR A 648 -40.44 1.67 -8.10
C THR A 648 -39.66 0.57 -7.41
N GLU A 649 -38.57 0.13 -8.03
CA GLU A 649 -37.67 -0.87 -7.46
C GLU A 649 -36.92 -0.33 -6.24
N MET A 650 -36.41 0.90 -6.33
CA MET A 650 -35.61 1.50 -5.26
C MET A 650 -36.43 2.11 -4.12
N GLY A 651 -37.74 2.34 -4.35
CA GLY A 651 -38.67 2.95 -3.39
C GLY A 651 -38.48 4.45 -3.17
N GLU A 652 -37.56 5.09 -3.90
CA GLU A 652 -37.21 6.51 -3.77
C GLU A 652 -36.84 7.12 -5.13
N PRO A 653 -37.13 8.42 -5.36
CA PRO A 653 -36.79 9.11 -6.61
C PRO A 653 -35.28 9.20 -6.86
N GLY A 654 -34.90 9.10 -8.13
CA GLY A 654 -33.51 9.13 -8.55
C GLY A 654 -33.38 9.13 -10.07
N VAL A 655 -32.14 9.10 -10.54
CA VAL A 655 -31.80 9.08 -11.97
C VAL A 655 -31.06 7.79 -12.28
N CYS A 656 -31.61 7.02 -13.22
CA CYS A 656 -30.92 5.86 -13.79
C CYS A 656 -30.05 6.31 -14.97
N VAL A 657 -28.74 6.10 -14.85
CA VAL A 657 -27.76 6.38 -15.90
C VAL A 657 -27.22 5.06 -16.42
N LYS A 658 -27.40 4.83 -17.72
CA LYS A 658 -26.80 3.69 -18.41
C LYS A 658 -25.34 4.01 -18.73
N VAL A 659 -24.44 3.09 -18.41
CA VAL A 659 -23.05 3.17 -18.87
C VAL A 659 -23.00 2.70 -20.33
N ASP A 660 -23.12 3.64 -21.25
CA ASP A 660 -23.05 3.37 -22.68
C ASP A 660 -21.89 4.10 -23.36
N ARG A 661 -21.82 3.95 -24.69
CA ARG A 661 -20.72 4.51 -25.47
C ARG A 661 -20.71 6.04 -25.42
N GLU A 662 -21.86 6.68 -25.36
CA GLU A 662 -21.97 8.14 -25.33
C GLU A 662 -21.40 8.69 -24.01
N LEU A 663 -21.70 8.03 -22.89
CA LEU A 663 -21.13 8.39 -21.58
C LEU A 663 -19.61 8.16 -21.54
N PHE A 664 -19.09 7.07 -22.12
CA PHE A 664 -17.65 6.85 -22.20
C PHE A 664 -16.96 7.89 -23.09
N ASP A 665 -17.53 8.19 -24.26
CA ASP A 665 -16.95 9.17 -25.17
C ASP A 665 -16.92 10.56 -24.51
N SER A 666 -17.99 10.98 -23.82
CA SER A 666 -18.00 12.25 -23.08
C SER A 666 -17.02 12.26 -21.89
N PHE A 667 -16.83 11.12 -21.23
CA PHE A 667 -15.85 11.00 -20.16
C PHE A 667 -14.42 11.09 -20.69
N TYR A 668 -14.13 10.45 -21.82
CA TYR A 668 -12.82 10.53 -22.48
C TYR A 668 -12.53 11.96 -22.97
N GLU A 669 -13.52 12.63 -23.56
CA GLU A 669 -13.42 14.04 -23.95
C GLU A 669 -13.12 14.94 -22.74
N TYR A 670 -13.77 14.69 -21.60
CA TYR A 670 -13.46 15.39 -20.36
C TYR A 670 -12.02 15.14 -19.91
N LEU A 671 -11.54 13.89 -19.89
CA LEU A 671 -10.17 13.56 -19.47
C LEU A 671 -9.10 14.13 -20.43
N ASP A 672 -9.38 14.18 -21.72
CA ASP A 672 -8.49 14.77 -22.72
C ASP A 672 -8.50 16.31 -22.70
N GLY A 673 -9.64 16.92 -22.38
CA GLY A 673 -9.81 18.37 -22.36
C GLY A 673 -9.60 19.04 -21.01
N ALA A 674 -9.55 18.29 -19.91
CA ALA A 674 -9.37 18.85 -18.58
C ALA A 674 -7.97 19.44 -18.39
N HIS A 675 -7.93 20.73 -18.08
CA HIS A 675 -6.72 21.39 -17.62
C HIS A 675 -6.47 21.09 -16.15
N VAL A 676 -5.20 20.94 -15.77
CA VAL A 676 -4.79 20.59 -14.40
C VAL A 676 -3.87 21.64 -13.82
N PHE A 677 -3.82 21.77 -12.50
CA PHE A 677 -2.83 22.64 -11.87
C PHE A 677 -1.41 22.13 -12.15
N GLY A 678 -0.53 23.09 -12.44
CA GLY A 678 0.91 22.85 -12.38
C GLY A 678 1.35 22.56 -10.94
N ASN A 679 2.49 21.90 -10.80
CA ASN A 679 3.03 21.58 -9.49
C ASN A 679 3.47 22.86 -8.73
N MET A 680 2.85 23.12 -7.59
CA MET A 680 3.22 24.20 -6.67
C MET A 680 4.16 23.65 -5.59
N PRO A 681 5.42 24.11 -5.48
CA PRO A 681 6.34 23.62 -4.47
C PRO A 681 5.78 23.78 -3.05
N GLN A 682 5.85 22.73 -2.24
CA GLN A 682 5.29 22.75 -0.88
C GLN A 682 5.85 23.92 -0.03
N SER A 683 7.12 24.28 -0.21
CA SER A 683 7.73 25.41 0.52
C SER A 683 7.05 26.76 0.25
N ILE A 684 6.48 26.97 -0.95
CA ILE A 684 5.74 28.20 -1.27
C ILE A 684 4.40 28.18 -0.52
N THR A 685 3.70 27.05 -0.56
CA THR A 685 2.46 26.84 0.18
C THR A 685 2.68 27.09 1.68
N ASP A 686 3.75 26.53 2.26
CA ASP A 686 4.08 26.70 3.68
C ASP A 686 4.32 28.17 4.07
N ILE A 687 5.06 28.92 3.24
CA ILE A 687 5.29 30.37 3.44
C ILE A 687 3.95 31.13 3.46
N VAL A 688 3.05 30.81 2.52
CA VAL A 688 1.77 31.50 2.39
C VAL A 688 0.86 31.16 3.55
N VAL A 689 0.74 29.89 3.93
CA VAL A 689 -0.07 29.44 5.07
C VAL A 689 0.42 30.09 6.37
N GLU A 690 1.73 30.13 6.61
CA GLU A 690 2.30 30.75 7.83
C GLU A 690 1.90 32.23 7.96
N GLU A 691 2.02 33.01 6.87
CA GLU A 691 1.68 34.44 6.91
C GLU A 691 0.17 34.68 6.91
N MET A 692 -0.62 33.78 6.31
CA MET A 692 -2.09 33.80 6.41
C MET A 692 -2.55 33.54 7.84
N ASP A 693 -1.98 32.57 8.55
CA ASP A 693 -2.28 32.31 9.95
C ASP A 693 -1.92 33.50 10.84
N ALA A 694 -0.79 34.15 10.56
CA ALA A 694 -0.40 35.40 11.23
C ALA A 694 -1.38 36.54 10.93
N PHE A 695 -1.90 36.66 9.70
CA PHE A 695 -2.92 37.64 9.34
C PHE A 695 -4.22 37.41 10.11
N LEU A 696 -4.72 36.18 10.14
CA LEU A 696 -5.96 35.81 10.82
C LEU A 696 -5.89 35.99 12.35
N SER A 697 -4.69 35.93 12.94
CA SER A 697 -4.46 36.07 14.38
C SER A 697 -4.01 37.46 14.83
N SER A 698 -3.83 38.43 13.92
CA SER A 698 -3.26 39.74 14.22
C SER A 698 -4.06 40.91 13.61
N ALA A 699 -3.56 42.14 13.80
CA ALA A 699 -4.13 43.35 13.20
C ALA A 699 -3.42 43.77 11.89
N LYS A 700 -2.63 42.89 11.27
CA LYS A 700 -1.99 43.17 9.97
C LYS A 700 -3.05 43.40 8.90
N SER A 701 -2.77 44.29 7.95
CA SER A 701 -3.65 44.48 6.79
C SER A 701 -3.37 43.43 5.71
N ALA A 702 -4.37 43.12 4.86
CA ALA A 702 -4.18 42.19 3.73
C ALA A 702 -3.02 42.62 2.82
N SER A 703 -2.86 43.93 2.61
CA SER A 703 -1.77 44.52 1.84
C SER A 703 -0.39 44.31 2.48
N GLU A 704 -0.27 44.47 3.80
CA GLU A 704 0.98 44.19 4.53
C GLU A 704 1.34 42.70 4.47
N THR A 705 0.36 41.81 4.63
CA THR A 705 0.57 40.36 4.52
C THR A 705 1.02 39.96 3.11
N ALA A 706 0.39 40.51 2.08
CA ALA A 706 0.74 40.30 0.68
C ALA A 706 2.18 40.72 0.35
N ASP A 707 2.64 41.85 0.90
CA ASP A 707 4.01 42.34 0.72
C ASP A 707 5.03 41.40 1.38
N ILE A 708 4.74 40.91 2.59
CA ILE A 708 5.63 39.97 3.30
C ILE A 708 5.75 38.66 2.50
N ILE A 709 4.62 38.09 2.08
CA ILE A 709 4.59 36.86 1.27
C ILE A 709 5.34 37.07 -0.05
N SER A 710 5.07 38.15 -0.78
CA SER A 710 5.74 38.45 -2.05
C SER A 710 7.25 38.49 -1.89
N ASN A 711 7.76 39.11 -0.81
CA ASN A 711 9.19 39.15 -0.51
C ASN A 711 9.77 37.76 -0.22
N ARG A 712 9.10 36.97 0.63
CA ARG A 712 9.55 35.62 1.02
C ARG A 712 9.53 34.64 -0.15
N VAL A 713 8.46 34.63 -0.95
CA VAL A 713 8.32 33.76 -2.12
C VAL A 713 9.28 34.18 -3.24
N SER A 714 9.44 35.49 -3.49
CA SER A 714 10.43 35.98 -4.47
C SER A 714 11.85 35.56 -4.09
N LEU A 715 12.20 35.65 -2.80
CA LEU A 715 13.50 35.20 -2.30
C LEU A 715 13.68 33.70 -2.56
N TYR A 716 12.70 32.87 -2.19
CA TYR A 716 12.73 31.43 -2.44
C TYR A 716 12.93 31.10 -3.93
N LEU A 717 12.14 31.72 -4.82
CA LEU A 717 12.24 31.50 -6.27
C LEU A 717 13.61 31.92 -6.81
N SER A 718 14.20 33.00 -6.26
CA SER A 718 15.53 33.48 -6.66
C SER A 718 16.69 32.58 -6.22
N GLU A 719 16.50 31.76 -5.17
CA GLU A 719 17.50 30.81 -4.69
C GLU A 719 17.44 29.45 -5.42
N LYS A 720 16.33 29.17 -6.10
CA LYS A 720 16.08 27.90 -6.82
C LYS A 720 16.33 27.97 -8.33
N ASN A 721 16.28 29.17 -8.90
CA ASN A 721 16.73 29.48 -10.26
C ASN A 721 18.24 29.75 -10.30
#